data_AF-A0A9E1B233-F1
#
_entry.id   AF-A0A9E1B233-F1
#
_cell.length_a   1.000
_cell.length_b   1.000
_cell.length_c   1.000
_cell.angle_alpha   90.00
_cell.angle_beta   90.00
_cell.angle_gamma   90.00
#
_symmetry.space_group_name_H-M   'P 1'
#
loop_
_entity.id
_entity.type
_entity.pdbx_description
1 polymer ?
#
loop_
_entity_poly.entity_id
_entity_poly.type
_entity_poly.pdbx_seq_one_letter_code
_entity_poly.pdbx_strand_id
1 'polypeptide(L)'
;MSETKTTRKQLPAYLILALIALAAALLLAVTNAITAGPIKAHEEAAQNAAFQSVMTADSFSTMSIPDGCNVTSLVEAKKDGKTIGYCAVSSAKGYGGNVAVTLGVDMDGKIVGCQIGDTNFAETDGFGARWKEPARAEAFIGLSAFGGDTIEAITGATVTSKAVLAASNDVLKCISHVLGKDVEGDVLAFGVKEEKPAQTVELTGDVHQGKAVGFGNGEVTARLTLNDDGTIAALVIDASTQTPGFGTRCADEEFTAQFIGKSGPFTLNENVDGLTGATITSTAAVEAINAALTSPAMAAEDLEPVATEAPAATEAPMVLENAKTATIAGFGGADITVQVTDENGVITALVVDASSQTPGLGQKCAEEAFTSQFIGKSAPLTLGEGIDAVASATITSQAVVDAVNSLYATAEPVEEPTEAPAATEEPAVQTAEAKTATAAGYDGNEITVQVTDDNGVITSLTVDASTQTPGLGQKCAEEAFTAQFIGKSAPLTLGEGIDAVASATITSQAVVDAVNSLYAAAEPVEEPTEAPAATEEPAAQTAEVKTATAAGYDGNEITVQVTDENGVITSLTVDASTQTPGLGQKCAEEAFTAQFIGKSAPLTLGEGIDAVASATITSQAVVDAVNSLYAAAEPVEEPTEAPAATEEPAVQTAEVKTATAAGYDGNEITVNVTDENGVITSLTVDASTQTAGLGQKCAEEAFTSQFVGKSAPLTLGEGIDAVASATITSQAVVDAVNSLYATAELVEEPTEAPAATEAPAKAQSLTVKGWHDGVVVTVEVDQNLVITALTVDASGEFYALGGKCADEAFTSQFIGKSAPLTLGVDIDAVTGATLTSQAVVDAVNQLAK
;
A
#
# COMPACT_ATOMS: atom_id res chain seq x y z
N MET A 1 83.04 10.04 19.91
CA MET A 1 81.90 10.30 19.02
C MET A 1 80.78 10.86 19.88
N SER A 2 80.32 12.08 19.63
CA SER A 2 79.16 12.67 20.33
C SER A 2 78.18 13.12 19.25
N GLU A 3 77.14 12.32 19.01
CA GLU A 3 76.17 12.61 17.95
C GLU A 3 75.23 13.72 18.39
N THR A 4 75.25 14.83 17.65
CA THR A 4 74.38 15.97 17.92
C THR A 4 73.02 15.73 17.26
N LYS A 5 72.06 15.22 18.03
CA LYS A 5 70.72 14.87 17.53
C LYS A 5 69.91 16.14 17.20
N THR A 6 69.89 16.54 15.92
CA THR A 6 69.18 17.74 15.47
C THR A 6 67.66 17.51 15.48
N THR A 7 66.98 18.00 16.51
CA THR A 7 65.51 17.99 16.58
C THR A 7 64.91 19.01 15.62
N ARG A 8 64.41 18.53 14.46
CA ARG A 8 63.50 19.33 13.63
C ARG A 8 62.23 19.62 14.46
N LYS A 9 61.87 20.90 14.63
CA LYS A 9 60.57 21.29 15.19
C LYS A 9 59.48 20.71 14.30
N GLN A 10 58.76 19.69 14.78
CA GLN A 10 57.54 19.23 14.12
C GLN A 10 56.44 20.27 14.35
N LEU A 11 55.69 20.58 13.30
CA LEU A 11 54.54 21.49 13.41
C LEU A 11 53.45 20.79 14.26
N PRO A 12 52.80 21.49 15.20
CA PRO A 12 51.70 20.91 15.97
C PRO A 12 50.63 20.28 15.07
N ALA A 13 50.17 19.06 15.42
CA ALA A 13 49.25 18.29 14.59
C ALA A 13 47.96 19.04 14.23
N TYR A 14 47.43 19.87 15.14
CA TYR A 14 46.25 20.69 14.88
C TYR A 14 46.44 21.74 13.77
N LEU A 15 47.68 22.26 13.58
CA LEU A 15 47.97 23.18 12.47
C LEU A 15 48.08 22.43 11.13
N ILE A 16 48.60 21.21 11.15
CA ILE A 16 48.65 20.35 9.95
C ILE A 16 47.22 19.97 9.54
N LEU A 17 46.39 19.56 10.49
CA LEU A 17 44.98 19.23 10.25
C LEU A 17 44.19 20.45 9.74
N ALA A 18 44.37 21.62 10.35
CA ALA A 18 43.72 22.85 9.89
C ALA A 18 44.12 23.25 8.47
N LEU A 19 45.39 23.06 8.09
CA LEU A 19 45.86 23.31 6.72
C LEU A 19 45.31 22.30 5.71
N ILE A 20 45.19 21.02 6.09
CA ILE A 20 44.58 19.98 5.25
C ILE A 20 43.08 20.25 5.06
N ALA A 21 42.35 20.59 6.14
CA ALA A 21 40.94 20.93 6.07
C ALA A 21 40.68 22.18 5.22
N LEU A 22 41.51 23.22 5.36
CA LEU A 22 41.47 24.41 4.51
C LEU A 22 41.71 24.07 3.03
N ALA A 23 42.70 23.22 2.74
CA ALA A 23 43.01 22.78 1.39
C ALA A 23 41.87 21.95 0.78
N ALA A 24 41.29 21.03 1.54
CA ALA A 24 40.14 20.22 1.12
C ALA A 24 38.91 21.09 0.83
N ALA A 25 38.58 22.03 1.72
CA ALA A 25 37.48 22.97 1.52
C ALA A 25 37.68 23.87 0.28
N LEU A 26 38.90 24.37 0.06
CA LEU A 26 39.25 25.15 -1.13
C LEU A 26 39.14 24.32 -2.42
N LEU A 27 39.65 23.09 -2.42
CA LEU A 27 39.55 22.19 -3.57
C LEU A 27 38.09 21.86 -3.87
N LEU A 28 37.29 21.54 -2.86
CA LEU A 28 35.87 21.22 -3.02
C LEU A 28 35.07 22.44 -3.53
N ALA A 29 35.34 23.64 -3.01
CA ALA A 29 34.72 24.88 -3.49
C ALA A 29 35.09 25.21 -4.94
N VAL A 30 36.36 24.97 -5.35
CA VAL A 30 36.80 25.15 -6.74
C VAL A 30 36.17 24.10 -7.66
N THR A 31 36.11 22.84 -7.25
CA THR A 31 35.41 21.78 -8.00
C THR A 31 33.94 22.16 -8.20
N ASN A 32 33.22 22.51 -7.13
CA ASN A 32 31.81 22.92 -7.22
C ASN A 32 31.60 24.15 -8.12
N ALA A 33 32.48 25.16 -8.04
CA ALA A 33 32.40 26.33 -8.91
C ALA A 33 32.65 26.02 -10.40
N ILE A 34 33.43 24.97 -10.70
CA ILE A 34 33.68 24.51 -12.08
C ILE A 34 32.54 23.60 -12.57
N THR A 35 31.97 22.74 -11.72
CA THR A 35 30.93 21.77 -12.11
C THR A 35 29.52 22.35 -12.12
N ALA A 36 29.21 23.37 -11.32
CA ALA A 36 27.86 23.94 -11.22
C ALA A 36 27.32 24.49 -12.56
N GLY A 37 28.18 25.06 -13.41
CA GLY A 37 27.79 25.54 -14.75
C GLY A 37 27.36 24.39 -15.68
N PRO A 38 28.23 23.38 -15.91
CA PRO A 38 27.86 22.16 -16.64
C PRO A 38 26.66 21.42 -16.07
N ILE A 39 26.55 21.24 -14.75
CA ILE A 39 25.41 20.58 -14.11
C ILE A 39 24.11 21.31 -14.46
N LYS A 40 24.04 22.64 -14.23
CA LYS A 40 22.86 23.44 -14.55
C LYS A 40 22.52 23.41 -16.04
N ALA A 41 23.53 23.41 -16.93
CA ALA A 41 23.31 23.29 -18.36
C ALA A 41 22.77 21.91 -18.78
N HIS A 42 23.20 20.83 -18.11
CA HIS A 42 22.66 19.48 -18.32
C HIS A 42 21.24 19.33 -17.74
N GLU A 43 20.94 19.91 -16.58
CA GLU A 43 19.60 19.96 -16.00
C GLU A 43 18.62 20.75 -16.89
N GLU A 44 19.02 21.94 -17.35
CA GLU A 44 18.25 22.74 -18.31
C GLU A 44 18.07 22.01 -19.64
N ALA A 45 19.08 21.29 -20.14
CA ALA A 45 18.97 20.49 -21.36
C ALA A 45 18.02 19.28 -21.19
N ALA A 46 18.08 18.57 -20.06
CA ALA A 46 17.19 17.45 -19.76
C ALA A 46 15.74 17.91 -19.57
N GLN A 47 15.53 19.02 -18.86
CA GLN A 47 14.20 19.61 -18.68
C GLN A 47 13.63 20.14 -20.00
N ASN A 48 14.45 20.78 -20.84
CA ASN A 48 14.02 21.21 -22.19
C ASN A 48 13.74 20.02 -23.11
N ALA A 49 14.43 18.88 -22.97
CA ALA A 49 14.12 17.66 -23.70
C ALA A 49 12.75 17.08 -23.28
N ALA A 50 12.42 17.11 -21.98
CA ALA A 50 11.10 16.75 -21.48
C ALA A 50 10.00 17.71 -21.95
N PHE A 51 10.27 19.01 -22.06
CA PHE A 51 9.30 19.94 -22.67
C PHE A 51 9.14 19.73 -24.18
N GLN A 52 10.21 19.32 -24.88
CA GLN A 52 10.15 19.01 -26.32
C GLN A 52 9.36 17.72 -26.62
N SER A 53 9.20 16.80 -25.65
CA SER A 53 8.34 15.62 -25.80
C SER A 53 6.84 15.98 -25.79
N VAL A 54 6.45 17.02 -25.03
CA VAL A 54 5.06 17.47 -24.91
C VAL A 54 4.70 18.67 -25.82
N MET A 55 5.67 19.39 -26.37
CA MET A 55 5.40 20.46 -27.35
C MET A 55 6.60 20.71 -28.26
N THR A 56 6.43 20.58 -29.59
CA THR A 56 7.52 20.80 -30.54
C THR A 56 7.78 22.30 -30.81
N ALA A 57 8.68 22.89 -30.03
CA ALA A 57 9.10 24.29 -30.12
C ALA A 57 10.54 24.45 -30.68
N ASP A 58 10.92 25.69 -31.03
CA ASP A 58 12.31 26.05 -31.35
C ASP A 58 13.10 26.44 -30.08
N SER A 59 12.40 26.92 -29.05
CA SER A 59 12.97 27.31 -27.76
C SER A 59 11.92 27.33 -26.65
N PHE A 60 12.33 26.97 -25.43
CA PHE A 60 11.57 27.20 -24.20
C PHE A 60 12.19 28.35 -23.41
N SER A 61 11.38 29.06 -22.63
CA SER A 61 11.82 30.15 -21.74
C SER A 61 11.15 30.02 -20.39
N THR A 62 11.92 29.76 -19.33
CA THR A 62 11.42 29.65 -17.95
C THR A 62 10.70 30.93 -17.52
N MET A 63 9.53 30.77 -16.91
CA MET A 63 8.75 31.87 -16.35
C MET A 63 8.71 31.78 -14.82
N SER A 64 8.38 32.89 -14.18
CA SER A 64 8.00 32.87 -12.76
C SER A 64 6.64 32.16 -12.61
N ILE A 65 6.57 31.21 -11.68
CA ILE A 65 5.33 30.52 -11.33
C ILE A 65 4.41 31.52 -10.62
N PRO A 66 3.13 31.68 -11.03
CA PRO A 66 2.19 32.57 -10.36
C PRO A 66 1.85 32.11 -8.93
N ASP A 67 1.54 33.07 -8.05
CA ASP A 67 1.12 32.76 -6.67
C ASP A 67 -0.13 31.87 -6.66
N GLY A 68 -0.12 30.81 -5.85
CA GLY A 68 -1.21 29.83 -5.76
C GLY A 68 -1.17 28.69 -6.79
N CYS A 69 -0.19 28.66 -7.70
CA CYS A 69 -0.02 27.56 -8.65
C CYS A 69 0.87 26.44 -8.10
N ASN A 70 0.34 25.22 -7.98
CA ASN A 70 1.07 24.04 -7.50
C ASN A 70 1.86 23.34 -8.63
N VAL A 71 2.79 24.05 -9.26
CA VAL A 71 3.69 23.49 -10.30
C VAL A 71 5.15 23.60 -9.86
N THR A 72 6.01 22.71 -10.34
CA THR A 72 7.46 22.70 -10.06
C THR A 72 8.27 23.41 -11.15
N SER A 73 7.75 23.50 -12.38
CA SER A 73 8.35 24.28 -13.47
C SER A 73 7.26 24.78 -14.43
N LEU A 74 7.51 25.92 -15.06
CA LEU A 74 6.63 26.59 -16.02
C LEU A 74 7.49 27.27 -17.09
N VAL A 75 7.25 26.96 -18.37
CA VAL A 75 7.96 27.53 -19.52
C VAL A 75 7.02 28.06 -20.59
N GLU A 76 7.44 29.14 -21.24
CA GLU A 76 6.86 29.65 -22.48
C GLU A 76 7.52 28.93 -23.68
N ALA A 77 6.72 28.33 -24.55
CA ALA A 77 7.19 27.61 -25.74
C ALA A 77 7.07 28.51 -26.98
N LYS A 78 8.17 28.69 -27.73
CA LYS A 78 8.22 29.53 -28.92
C LYS A 78 8.63 28.79 -30.18
N LYS A 79 7.97 29.13 -31.30
CA LYS A 79 8.27 28.66 -32.66
C LYS A 79 8.18 29.82 -33.64
N ASP A 80 9.14 29.92 -34.56
CA ASP A 80 9.33 31.07 -35.46
C ASP A 80 9.34 32.44 -34.71
N GLY A 81 9.84 32.44 -33.46
CA GLY A 81 9.85 33.60 -32.58
C GLY A 81 8.50 34.02 -31.99
N LYS A 82 7.43 33.23 -32.18
CA LYS A 82 6.10 33.44 -31.60
C LYS A 82 5.81 32.41 -30.52
N THR A 83 5.12 32.82 -29.47
CA THR A 83 4.59 31.92 -28.44
C THR A 83 3.50 31.03 -29.05
N ILE A 84 3.65 29.72 -28.91
CA ILE A 84 2.70 28.71 -29.40
C ILE A 84 1.93 28.02 -28.27
N GLY A 85 2.38 28.19 -27.03
CA GLY A 85 1.77 27.62 -25.84
C GLY A 85 2.71 27.68 -24.64
N TYR A 86 2.34 26.95 -23.60
CA TYR A 86 3.08 26.83 -22.34
C TYR A 86 3.24 25.36 -21.98
N CYS A 87 4.35 25.02 -21.33
CA CYS A 87 4.53 23.70 -20.73
C CYS A 87 4.80 23.85 -19.24
N ALA A 88 4.26 22.95 -18.42
CA ALA A 88 4.51 22.95 -16.99
C ALA A 88 4.49 21.53 -16.43
N VAL A 89 5.10 21.39 -15.24
CA VAL A 89 5.24 20.12 -14.52
C VAL A 89 4.62 20.28 -13.14
N SER A 90 3.85 19.30 -12.71
CA SER A 90 3.46 19.13 -11.29
C SER A 90 3.70 17.68 -10.87
N SER A 91 3.59 17.38 -9.59
CA SER A 91 3.61 16.01 -9.08
C SER A 91 2.71 15.87 -7.85
N ALA A 92 2.10 14.68 -7.72
CA ALA A 92 1.24 14.34 -6.60
C ALA A 92 1.60 12.94 -6.08
N LYS A 93 1.28 12.64 -4.81
CA LYS A 93 1.60 11.36 -4.19
C LYS A 93 0.75 10.23 -4.77
N GLY A 94 1.39 9.31 -5.48
CA GLY A 94 0.85 8.03 -5.95
C GLY A 94 1.01 6.93 -4.90
N TYR A 95 1.03 5.67 -5.37
CA TYR A 95 1.11 4.48 -4.51
C TYR A 95 2.55 4.18 -4.08
N GLY A 96 3.49 4.14 -5.02
CA GLY A 96 4.91 3.84 -4.80
C GLY A 96 5.82 5.08 -4.72
N GLY A 97 5.33 6.25 -5.13
CA GLY A 97 6.09 7.49 -5.01
C GLY A 97 5.31 8.72 -5.46
N ASN A 98 6.00 9.83 -5.70
CA ASN A 98 5.39 10.99 -6.36
C ASN A 98 5.28 10.73 -7.87
N VAL A 99 4.09 10.91 -8.41
CA VAL A 99 3.81 10.82 -9.85
C VAL A 99 3.92 12.21 -10.45
N ALA A 100 5.00 12.47 -11.18
CA ALA A 100 5.14 13.68 -11.97
C ALA A 100 4.24 13.63 -13.22
N VAL A 101 3.66 14.76 -13.61
CA VAL A 101 2.96 14.96 -14.88
C VAL A 101 3.47 16.24 -15.52
N THR A 102 3.89 16.12 -16.78
CA THR A 102 4.29 17.26 -17.63
C THR A 102 3.24 17.40 -18.73
N LEU A 103 2.64 18.59 -18.88
CA LEU A 103 1.72 18.88 -19.98
C LEU A 103 2.24 20.05 -20.82
N GLY A 104 2.05 19.94 -22.13
CA GLY A 104 2.14 21.04 -23.08
C GLY A 104 0.74 21.48 -23.51
N VAL A 105 0.43 22.76 -23.40
CA VAL A 105 -0.90 23.32 -23.69
C VAL A 105 -0.75 24.51 -24.64
N ASP A 106 -1.52 24.51 -25.74
CA ASP A 106 -1.46 25.57 -26.75
C ASP A 106 -2.15 26.88 -26.32
N MET A 107 -2.07 27.91 -27.17
CA MET A 107 -2.71 29.21 -26.95
C MET A 107 -4.25 29.16 -26.92
N ASP A 108 -4.87 28.10 -27.45
CA ASP A 108 -6.31 27.86 -27.41
C ASP A 108 -6.73 27.11 -26.13
N GLY A 109 -5.77 26.78 -25.25
CA GLY A 109 -5.99 26.07 -23.99
C GLY A 109 -6.29 24.59 -24.18
N LYS A 110 -5.78 23.97 -25.25
CA LYS A 110 -5.87 22.53 -25.50
C LYS A 110 -4.53 21.85 -25.23
N ILE A 111 -4.56 20.70 -24.57
CA ILE A 111 -3.36 19.88 -24.35
C ILE A 111 -2.88 19.34 -25.70
N VAL A 112 -1.62 19.61 -26.05
CA VAL A 112 -0.96 19.15 -27.28
C VAL A 112 0.10 18.07 -27.03
N GLY A 113 0.43 17.81 -25.76
CA GLY A 113 1.29 16.73 -25.33
C GLY A 113 1.20 16.48 -23.83
N CYS A 114 1.39 15.23 -23.43
CA CYS A 114 1.39 14.77 -22.04
C CYS A 114 2.56 13.79 -21.85
N GLN A 115 3.25 13.89 -20.72
CA GLN A 115 4.21 12.89 -20.26
C GLN A 115 3.93 12.60 -18.79
N ILE A 116 3.76 11.33 -18.45
CA ILE A 116 3.47 10.88 -17.09
C ILE A 116 4.67 10.11 -16.54
N GLY A 117 5.03 10.45 -15.31
CA GLY A 117 6.23 9.98 -14.64
C GLY A 117 7.52 10.67 -15.08
N ASP A 118 8.48 10.65 -14.16
CA ASP A 118 9.88 11.03 -14.35
C ASP A 118 10.78 9.81 -14.08
N THR A 119 12.04 10.05 -13.71
CA THR A 119 13.02 9.04 -13.29
C THR A 119 12.77 8.48 -11.88
N ASN A 120 11.94 9.14 -11.07
CA ASN A 120 11.62 8.74 -9.68
C ASN A 120 10.26 8.03 -9.57
N PHE A 121 9.51 7.94 -10.67
CA PHE A 121 8.24 7.24 -10.74
C PHE A 121 8.43 5.75 -10.44
N ALA A 122 7.85 5.30 -9.33
CA ALA A 122 8.02 3.97 -8.75
C ALA A 122 6.68 3.25 -8.48
N GLU A 123 5.66 3.54 -9.30
CA GLU A 123 4.35 2.89 -9.18
C GLU A 123 4.40 1.40 -9.59
N THR A 124 3.60 0.56 -8.96
CA THR A 124 3.61 -0.90 -9.16
C THR A 124 3.33 -1.30 -10.61
N ASP A 125 4.16 -2.18 -11.15
CA ASP A 125 3.98 -2.79 -12.48
C ASP A 125 2.64 -3.55 -12.60
N GLY A 126 2.04 -3.52 -13.79
CA GLY A 126 0.70 -4.05 -14.04
C GLY A 126 -0.46 -3.21 -13.44
N PHE A 127 -0.18 -2.30 -12.51
CA PHE A 127 -1.16 -1.41 -11.88
C PHE A 127 -0.88 0.06 -12.21
N GLY A 128 -0.21 0.79 -11.32
CA GLY A 128 0.03 2.22 -11.48
C GLY A 128 1.02 2.55 -12.60
N ALA A 129 1.98 1.66 -12.88
CA ALA A 129 2.93 1.83 -13.96
C ALA A 129 2.28 1.97 -15.35
N ARG A 130 1.06 1.44 -15.51
CA ARG A 130 0.26 1.55 -16.73
C ARG A 130 -0.01 3.00 -17.14
N TRP A 131 0.07 3.97 -16.23
CA TRP A 131 -0.01 5.39 -16.60
C TRP A 131 1.16 5.89 -17.46
N LYS A 132 2.27 5.13 -17.56
CA LYS A 132 3.35 5.36 -18.54
C LYS A 132 3.07 4.76 -19.93
N GLU A 133 1.98 4.01 -20.12
CA GLU A 133 1.56 3.51 -21.45
C GLU A 133 1.31 4.71 -22.40
N PRO A 134 1.83 4.72 -23.65
CA PRO A 134 1.64 5.83 -24.58
C PRO A 134 0.18 6.23 -24.80
N ALA A 135 -0.73 5.25 -24.87
CA ALA A 135 -2.17 5.46 -25.01
C ALA A 135 -2.78 6.29 -23.85
N ARG A 136 -2.19 6.26 -22.65
CA ARG A 136 -2.65 7.07 -21.50
C ARG A 136 -2.24 8.53 -21.62
N ALA A 137 -1.04 8.80 -22.14
CA ALA A 137 -0.63 10.16 -22.49
C ALA A 137 -1.45 10.71 -23.67
N GLU A 138 -1.72 9.88 -24.69
CA GLU A 138 -2.55 10.22 -25.85
C GLU A 138 -3.99 10.60 -25.46
N ALA A 139 -4.54 9.97 -24.41
CA ALA A 139 -5.89 10.28 -23.91
C ALA A 139 -6.05 11.72 -23.35
N PHE A 140 -4.96 12.41 -23.01
CA PHE A 140 -5.01 13.83 -22.62
C PHE A 140 -5.05 14.78 -23.83
N ILE A 141 -4.68 14.33 -25.02
CA ILE A 141 -4.49 15.21 -26.18
C ILE A 141 -5.84 15.75 -26.66
N GLY A 142 -5.95 17.07 -26.75
CA GLY A 142 -7.18 17.77 -27.11
C GLY A 142 -8.16 17.99 -25.97
N LEU A 143 -7.87 17.59 -24.72
CA LEU A 143 -8.64 18.02 -23.55
C LEU A 143 -8.34 19.50 -23.22
N SER A 144 -9.28 20.21 -22.58
CA SER A 144 -9.18 21.65 -22.30
C SER A 144 -8.69 21.98 -20.90
N ALA A 145 -7.82 22.98 -20.83
CA ALA A 145 -7.44 23.67 -19.60
C ALA A 145 -8.56 24.53 -18.99
N PHE A 146 -9.74 24.64 -19.62
CA PHE A 146 -10.87 25.45 -19.16
C PHE A 146 -12.05 24.63 -18.63
N GLY A 147 -11.90 23.31 -18.54
CA GLY A 147 -12.87 22.41 -17.93
C GLY A 147 -13.91 21.81 -18.88
N GLY A 148 -14.69 20.87 -18.34
CA GLY A 148 -15.76 20.15 -19.05
C GLY A 148 -15.32 18.87 -19.79
N ASP A 149 -14.03 18.57 -19.78
CA ASP A 149 -13.44 17.35 -20.36
C ASP A 149 -13.12 16.32 -19.25
N THR A 150 -13.11 15.02 -19.59
CA THR A 150 -12.89 13.92 -18.62
C THR A 150 -11.84 12.92 -19.09
N ILE A 151 -11.10 12.34 -18.13
CA ILE A 151 -10.11 11.27 -18.36
C ILE A 151 -10.61 9.94 -17.77
N GLU A 152 -10.16 8.79 -18.29
CA GLU A 152 -10.44 7.49 -17.65
C GLU A 152 -9.38 7.14 -16.59
N ALA A 153 -9.81 6.64 -15.44
CA ALA A 153 -8.91 6.04 -14.46
C ALA A 153 -8.48 4.62 -14.89
N ILE A 154 -7.43 4.09 -14.26
CA ILE A 154 -6.98 2.70 -14.45
C ILE A 154 -7.52 1.83 -13.30
N THR A 155 -8.30 0.80 -13.62
CA THR A 155 -8.81 -0.19 -12.66
C THR A 155 -7.67 -0.84 -11.89
N GLY A 156 -7.82 -1.00 -10.58
CA GLY A 156 -6.78 -1.51 -9.68
C GLY A 156 -5.70 -0.48 -9.31
N ALA A 157 -5.58 0.64 -10.05
CA ALA A 157 -4.58 1.69 -9.81
C ALA A 157 -5.22 3.02 -9.40
N THR A 158 -6.21 2.96 -8.49
CA THR A 158 -7.02 4.13 -8.10
C THR A 158 -6.20 5.23 -7.42
N VAL A 159 -5.19 4.87 -6.62
CA VAL A 159 -4.29 5.84 -5.95
C VAL A 159 -3.45 6.59 -7.00
N THR A 160 -2.77 5.86 -7.88
CA THR A 160 -2.00 6.43 -9.00
C THR A 160 -2.87 7.31 -9.90
N SER A 161 -4.07 6.84 -10.23
CA SER A 161 -5.01 7.57 -11.08
C SER A 161 -5.35 8.93 -10.46
N LYS A 162 -5.68 8.97 -9.16
CA LYS A 162 -5.94 10.22 -8.43
C LYS A 162 -4.72 11.14 -8.43
N ALA A 163 -3.50 10.61 -8.29
CA ALA A 163 -2.27 11.39 -8.35
C ALA A 163 -2.05 12.03 -9.74
N VAL A 164 -2.23 11.25 -10.82
CA VAL A 164 -2.15 11.76 -12.20
C VAL A 164 -3.20 12.85 -12.44
N LEU A 165 -4.44 12.64 -11.99
CA LEU A 165 -5.51 13.63 -12.14
C LEU A 165 -5.20 14.93 -11.38
N ALA A 166 -4.73 14.83 -10.12
CA ALA A 166 -4.36 15.98 -9.31
C ALA A 166 -3.22 16.80 -9.94
N ALA A 167 -2.11 16.14 -10.30
CA ALA A 167 -0.97 16.80 -10.94
C ALA A 167 -1.34 17.42 -12.31
N SER A 168 -2.20 16.74 -13.09
CA SER A 168 -2.75 17.31 -14.33
C SER A 168 -3.58 18.57 -14.06
N ASN A 169 -4.47 18.52 -13.06
CA ASN A 169 -5.30 19.64 -12.66
C ASN A 169 -4.48 20.85 -12.17
N ASP A 170 -3.42 20.63 -11.39
CA ASP A 170 -2.52 21.71 -10.96
C ASP A 170 -1.79 22.38 -12.13
N VAL A 171 -1.33 21.59 -13.12
CA VAL A 171 -0.73 22.13 -14.36
C VAL A 171 -1.75 22.92 -15.18
N LEU A 172 -2.95 22.38 -15.37
CA LEU A 172 -3.99 23.04 -16.17
C LEU A 172 -4.48 24.34 -15.52
N LYS A 173 -4.67 24.36 -14.19
CA LYS A 173 -5.01 25.59 -13.44
C LYS A 173 -3.92 26.65 -13.64
N CYS A 174 -2.65 26.28 -13.46
CA CYS A 174 -1.51 27.19 -13.67
C CYS A 174 -1.48 27.78 -15.08
N ILE A 175 -1.64 26.96 -16.13
CA ILE A 175 -1.62 27.46 -17.51
C ILE A 175 -2.90 28.25 -17.83
N SER A 176 -4.06 27.90 -17.28
CA SER A 176 -5.31 28.65 -17.45
C SER A 176 -5.19 30.09 -16.91
N HIS A 177 -4.53 30.26 -15.75
CA HIS A 177 -4.19 31.56 -15.17
C HIS A 177 -3.26 32.36 -16.08
N VAL A 178 -2.19 31.74 -16.60
CA VAL A 178 -1.25 32.36 -17.55
C VAL A 178 -1.97 32.80 -18.84
N LEU A 179 -2.96 32.05 -19.30
CA LEU A 179 -3.81 32.39 -20.46
C LEU A 179 -4.90 33.42 -20.12
N GLY A 180 -5.00 33.89 -18.87
CA GLY A 180 -5.97 34.90 -18.41
C GLY A 180 -7.41 34.40 -18.32
N LYS A 181 -7.59 33.10 -18.05
CA LYS A 181 -8.89 32.41 -17.93
C LYS A 181 -8.88 31.48 -16.72
N ASP A 182 -8.90 32.07 -15.53
CA ASP A 182 -8.98 31.33 -14.27
C ASP A 182 -10.18 30.38 -14.21
N VAL A 183 -9.98 29.20 -13.62
CA VAL A 183 -10.99 28.15 -13.46
C VAL A 183 -11.12 27.81 -11.98
N GLU A 184 -12.34 27.85 -11.44
CA GLU A 184 -12.63 27.36 -10.09
C GLU A 184 -12.87 25.84 -10.10
N GLY A 185 -12.43 25.16 -9.04
CA GLY A 185 -12.58 23.70 -8.90
C GLY A 185 -11.52 22.90 -9.67
N ASP A 186 -11.87 21.66 -10.05
CA ASP A 186 -11.02 20.79 -10.86
C ASP A 186 -11.37 20.90 -12.35
N VAL A 187 -10.33 20.92 -13.20
CA VAL A 187 -10.46 21.15 -14.64
C VAL A 187 -10.87 19.85 -15.35
N LEU A 188 -10.19 18.75 -15.01
CA LEU A 188 -10.52 17.40 -15.44
C LEU A 188 -11.16 16.64 -14.28
N ALA A 189 -12.14 15.80 -14.61
CA ALA A 189 -12.71 14.80 -13.73
C ALA A 189 -12.54 13.39 -14.34
N PHE A 190 -12.77 12.34 -13.55
CA PHE A 190 -12.90 11.00 -14.11
C PHE A 190 -14.23 10.84 -14.86
N GLY A 191 -14.17 10.24 -16.04
CA GLY A 191 -15.31 10.10 -16.94
C GLY A 191 -16.42 9.22 -16.38
N VAL A 192 -17.60 9.80 -16.21
CA VAL A 192 -18.87 9.10 -16.11
C VAL A 192 -19.44 9.06 -17.53
N LYS A 193 -19.51 7.87 -18.15
CA LYS A 193 -20.07 7.68 -19.49
C LYS A 193 -21.57 7.98 -19.42
N GLU A 194 -22.12 8.80 -20.32
CA GLU A 194 -23.57 9.04 -20.39
C GLU A 194 -24.35 7.72 -20.47
N GLU A 195 -25.45 7.60 -19.73
CA GLU A 195 -26.26 6.38 -19.75
C GLU A 195 -26.90 6.18 -21.12
N LYS A 196 -26.52 5.09 -21.79
CA LYS A 196 -27.29 4.58 -22.92
C LYS A 196 -28.61 4.01 -22.42
N PRO A 197 -29.73 4.19 -23.15
CA PRO A 197 -30.98 3.51 -22.82
C PRO A 197 -30.78 1.99 -22.89
N ALA A 198 -31.33 1.28 -21.89
CA ALA A 198 -31.18 -0.16 -21.72
C ALA A 198 -31.53 -0.95 -23.00
N GLN A 199 -30.63 -1.82 -23.46
CA GLN A 199 -30.89 -2.70 -24.60
C GLN A 199 -31.87 -3.80 -24.20
N THR A 200 -33.00 -3.89 -24.92
CA THR A 200 -33.96 -4.99 -24.79
C THR A 200 -33.55 -6.14 -25.72
N VAL A 201 -32.68 -7.02 -25.23
CA VAL A 201 -32.37 -8.30 -25.90
C VAL A 201 -33.45 -9.31 -25.54
N GLU A 202 -34.20 -9.80 -26.54
CA GLU A 202 -35.14 -10.93 -26.33
C GLU A 202 -34.34 -12.22 -26.11
N LEU A 203 -34.45 -12.80 -24.90
CA LEU A 203 -33.87 -14.10 -24.59
C LEU A 203 -34.79 -15.21 -25.11
N THR A 204 -34.33 -15.98 -26.10
CA THR A 204 -35.10 -17.10 -26.69
C THR A 204 -34.51 -18.45 -26.29
N GLY A 205 -35.20 -19.20 -25.43
CA GLY A 205 -34.80 -20.54 -25.00
C GLY A 205 -35.06 -20.78 -23.52
N ASP A 206 -34.39 -21.77 -22.95
CA ASP A 206 -34.36 -21.99 -21.50
C ASP A 206 -33.52 -20.88 -20.86
N VAL A 207 -34.16 -20.00 -20.09
CA VAL A 207 -33.52 -18.85 -19.43
C VAL A 207 -33.08 -19.24 -18.03
N HIS A 208 -31.83 -18.96 -17.70
CA HIS A 208 -31.25 -19.13 -16.37
C HIS A 208 -31.08 -17.75 -15.72
N GLN A 209 -31.31 -17.66 -14.40
CA GLN A 209 -31.18 -16.39 -13.66
C GLN A 209 -30.33 -16.56 -12.41
N GLY A 210 -29.45 -15.58 -12.17
CA GLY A 210 -28.69 -15.43 -10.94
C GLY A 210 -28.78 -14.00 -10.41
N LYS A 211 -28.45 -13.84 -9.14
CA LYS A 211 -28.53 -12.58 -8.40
C LYS A 211 -27.32 -12.41 -7.50
N ALA A 212 -26.89 -11.17 -7.32
CA ALA A 212 -25.87 -10.78 -6.35
C ALA A 212 -26.18 -9.39 -5.77
N VAL A 213 -25.44 -9.01 -4.73
CA VAL A 213 -25.58 -7.70 -4.08
C VAL A 213 -24.44 -6.81 -4.53
N GLY A 214 -24.78 -5.74 -5.25
CA GLY A 214 -23.84 -4.74 -5.74
C GLY A 214 -23.61 -3.59 -4.75
N PHE A 215 -23.25 -2.43 -5.28
CA PHE A 215 -22.92 -1.27 -4.46
C PHE A 215 -24.15 -0.73 -3.71
N GLY A 216 -23.99 -0.37 -2.44
CA GLY A 216 -25.06 0.22 -1.63
C GLY A 216 -26.24 -0.73 -1.36
N ASN A 217 -26.00 -2.04 -1.33
CA ASN A 217 -27.01 -3.10 -1.20
C ASN A 217 -28.00 -3.21 -2.39
N GLY A 218 -27.78 -2.49 -3.50
CA GLY A 218 -28.59 -2.66 -4.71
C GLY A 218 -28.42 -4.06 -5.30
N GLU A 219 -29.51 -4.66 -5.77
CA GLU A 219 -29.47 -5.96 -6.46
C GLU A 219 -28.85 -5.85 -7.87
N VAL A 220 -28.03 -6.83 -8.25
CA VAL A 220 -27.64 -7.07 -9.65
C VAL A 220 -28.22 -8.41 -10.07
N THR A 221 -29.03 -8.43 -11.13
CA THR A 221 -29.62 -9.65 -11.70
C THR A 221 -28.98 -9.94 -13.05
N ALA A 222 -28.54 -11.18 -13.27
CA ALA A 222 -28.11 -11.66 -14.58
C ALA A 222 -29.10 -12.71 -15.10
N ARG A 223 -29.58 -12.55 -16.33
CA ARG A 223 -30.42 -13.51 -17.06
C ARG A 223 -29.69 -13.95 -18.33
N LEU A 224 -29.55 -15.25 -18.56
CA LEU A 224 -28.82 -15.80 -19.70
C LEU A 224 -29.52 -17.00 -20.32
N THR A 225 -29.19 -17.28 -21.59
CA THR A 225 -29.54 -18.54 -22.27
C THR A 225 -28.26 -19.26 -22.69
N LEU A 226 -28.25 -20.59 -22.66
CA LEU A 226 -27.09 -21.40 -23.02
C LEU A 226 -27.22 -22.04 -24.41
N ASN A 227 -26.08 -22.23 -25.07
CA ASN A 227 -25.95 -23.09 -26.25
C ASN A 227 -25.92 -24.58 -25.83
N ASP A 228 -26.10 -25.49 -26.80
CA ASP A 228 -26.01 -26.95 -26.59
C ASP A 228 -24.66 -27.43 -26.00
N ASP A 229 -23.59 -26.62 -26.12
CA ASP A 229 -22.25 -26.88 -25.58
C ASP A 229 -22.00 -26.29 -24.17
N GLY A 230 -22.99 -25.60 -23.59
CA GLY A 230 -22.88 -24.96 -22.27
C GLY A 230 -22.25 -23.57 -22.28
N THR A 231 -21.97 -22.97 -23.44
CA THR A 231 -21.54 -21.57 -23.54
C THR A 231 -22.73 -20.60 -23.49
N ILE A 232 -22.50 -19.36 -23.05
CA ILE A 232 -23.53 -18.32 -23.00
C ILE A 232 -23.90 -17.87 -24.43
N ALA A 233 -25.15 -18.10 -24.82
CA ALA A 233 -25.70 -17.70 -26.12
C ALA A 233 -26.18 -16.23 -26.11
N ALA A 234 -26.80 -15.80 -25.01
CA ALA A 234 -27.24 -14.42 -24.78
C ALA A 234 -27.22 -14.12 -23.28
N LEU A 235 -27.01 -12.85 -22.93
CA LEU A 235 -26.91 -12.35 -21.56
C LEU A 235 -27.58 -10.98 -21.47
N VAL A 236 -28.39 -10.78 -20.43
CA VAL A 236 -28.94 -9.49 -20.02
C VAL A 236 -28.60 -9.30 -18.55
N ILE A 237 -28.07 -8.13 -18.21
CA ILE A 237 -27.78 -7.75 -16.82
C ILE A 237 -28.67 -6.58 -16.46
N ASP A 238 -29.46 -6.75 -15.40
CA ASP A 238 -30.14 -5.65 -14.73
C ASP A 238 -29.26 -5.16 -13.58
N ALA A 239 -28.73 -3.96 -13.80
CA ALA A 239 -27.95 -3.19 -12.85
C ALA A 239 -28.64 -1.84 -12.53
N SER A 240 -29.96 -1.73 -12.74
CA SER A 240 -30.72 -0.47 -12.58
C SER A 240 -30.68 0.12 -11.16
N THR A 241 -30.51 -0.71 -10.13
CA THR A 241 -30.42 -0.26 -8.73
C THR A 241 -29.01 0.21 -8.32
N GLN A 242 -28.06 0.18 -9.25
CA GLN A 242 -26.66 0.50 -9.01
C GLN A 242 -26.39 1.99 -9.28
N THR A 243 -25.23 2.50 -8.85
CA THR A 243 -24.84 3.91 -9.05
C THR A 243 -24.94 4.30 -10.54
N PRO A 244 -25.80 5.27 -10.92
CA PRO A 244 -25.95 5.72 -12.30
C PRO A 244 -24.62 6.15 -12.94
N GLY A 245 -24.42 5.80 -14.21
CA GLY A 245 -23.20 6.08 -14.96
C GLY A 245 -21.91 5.37 -14.50
N PHE A 246 -21.95 4.61 -13.39
CA PHE A 246 -20.85 3.77 -12.90
C PHE A 246 -21.27 2.29 -12.90
N GLY A 247 -22.17 1.91 -11.99
CA GLY A 247 -22.60 0.53 -11.79
C GLY A 247 -23.62 0.07 -12.83
N THR A 248 -24.51 0.97 -13.28
CA THR A 248 -25.51 0.68 -14.33
C THR A 248 -24.86 0.20 -15.63
N ARG A 249 -23.61 0.62 -15.90
CA ARG A 249 -22.77 0.18 -17.03
C ARG A 249 -22.48 -1.32 -17.08
N CYS A 250 -22.74 -2.09 -16.02
CA CYS A 250 -22.69 -3.56 -16.12
C CYS A 250 -23.75 -4.11 -17.10
N ALA A 251 -24.80 -3.34 -17.41
CA ALA A 251 -25.75 -3.66 -18.48
C ALA A 251 -25.23 -3.35 -19.90
N ASP A 252 -24.08 -2.69 -20.06
CA ASP A 252 -23.56 -2.29 -21.36
C ASP A 252 -23.08 -3.48 -22.19
N GLU A 253 -23.22 -3.36 -23.51
CA GLU A 253 -22.69 -4.31 -24.51
C GLU A 253 -21.18 -4.53 -24.37
N GLU A 254 -20.44 -3.48 -23.99
CA GLU A 254 -18.99 -3.52 -23.77
C GLU A 254 -18.59 -4.45 -22.60
N PHE A 255 -19.41 -4.54 -21.56
CA PHE A 255 -19.20 -5.45 -20.44
C PHE A 255 -19.78 -6.85 -20.73
N THR A 256 -21.02 -6.93 -21.21
CA THR A 256 -21.72 -8.19 -21.46
C THR A 256 -21.09 -9.03 -22.58
N ALA A 257 -20.49 -8.40 -23.61
CA ALA A 257 -19.78 -9.10 -24.68
C ALA A 257 -18.58 -9.93 -24.20
N GLN A 258 -18.04 -9.64 -23.01
CA GLN A 258 -16.96 -10.44 -22.43
C GLN A 258 -17.36 -11.88 -22.08
N PHE A 259 -18.67 -12.14 -21.94
CA PHE A 259 -19.22 -13.42 -21.48
C PHE A 259 -19.84 -14.25 -22.61
N ILE A 260 -20.32 -13.60 -23.69
CA ILE A 260 -20.96 -14.27 -24.83
C ILE A 260 -20.00 -15.25 -25.50
N GLY A 261 -20.48 -16.47 -25.78
CA GLY A 261 -19.69 -17.55 -26.37
C GLY A 261 -18.68 -18.20 -25.42
N LYS A 262 -18.66 -17.84 -24.13
CA LYS A 262 -17.81 -18.47 -23.10
C LYS A 262 -18.64 -19.30 -22.11
N SER A 263 -17.98 -20.23 -21.44
CA SER A 263 -18.48 -20.96 -20.27
C SER A 263 -17.72 -20.50 -19.02
N GLY A 264 -18.43 -20.32 -17.90
CA GLY A 264 -17.81 -19.98 -16.61
C GLY A 264 -17.26 -21.19 -15.83
N PRO A 265 -16.84 -20.98 -14.57
CA PRO A 265 -16.96 -19.74 -13.80
C PRO A 265 -16.03 -18.63 -14.31
N PHE A 266 -16.47 -17.39 -14.10
CA PHE A 266 -15.70 -16.19 -14.41
C PHE A 266 -15.12 -15.58 -13.13
N THR A 267 -13.90 -15.05 -13.19
CA THR A 267 -13.22 -14.35 -12.10
C THR A 267 -12.81 -12.97 -12.56
N LEU A 268 -13.20 -11.94 -11.81
CA LEU A 268 -12.90 -10.55 -12.14
C LEU A 268 -11.39 -10.28 -12.08
N ASN A 269 -10.85 -9.68 -13.14
CA ASN A 269 -9.42 -9.41 -13.38
C ASN A 269 -8.54 -10.66 -13.63
N GLU A 270 -9.12 -11.85 -13.84
CA GLU A 270 -8.39 -13.02 -14.38
C GLU A 270 -8.82 -13.34 -15.82
N ASN A 271 -10.13 -13.55 -16.05
CA ASN A 271 -10.68 -13.96 -17.35
C ASN A 271 -11.81 -13.05 -17.88
N VAL A 272 -12.21 -12.06 -17.07
CA VAL A 272 -13.11 -10.94 -17.41
C VAL A 272 -12.65 -9.65 -16.71
N ASP A 273 -12.65 -8.54 -17.43
CA ASP A 273 -12.23 -7.22 -16.95
C ASP A 273 -13.35 -6.50 -16.20
N GLY A 274 -13.02 -5.91 -15.05
CA GLY A 274 -13.94 -5.10 -14.25
C GLY A 274 -14.03 -3.64 -14.68
N LEU A 275 -15.21 -3.04 -14.52
CA LEU A 275 -15.46 -1.64 -14.88
C LEU A 275 -14.81 -0.69 -13.87
N THR A 276 -14.02 0.26 -14.38
CA THR A 276 -13.36 1.30 -13.59
C THR A 276 -14.37 2.11 -12.77
N GLY A 277 -14.10 2.25 -11.47
CA GLY A 277 -14.99 3.00 -10.55
C GLY A 277 -16.25 2.25 -10.13
N ALA A 278 -16.52 1.07 -10.71
CA ALA A 278 -17.68 0.22 -10.43
C ALA A 278 -17.25 -1.20 -10.01
N THR A 279 -16.11 -1.35 -9.34
CA THR A 279 -15.53 -2.64 -8.98
C THR A 279 -16.49 -3.54 -8.20
N ILE A 280 -17.20 -3.00 -7.20
CA ILE A 280 -18.17 -3.76 -6.39
C ILE A 280 -19.33 -4.27 -7.26
N THR A 281 -19.90 -3.40 -8.11
CA THR A 281 -20.97 -3.80 -9.04
C THR A 281 -20.46 -4.77 -10.12
N SER A 282 -19.21 -4.65 -10.55
CA SER A 282 -18.59 -5.57 -11.51
C SER A 282 -18.41 -6.97 -10.90
N THR A 283 -17.97 -7.05 -9.64
CA THR A 283 -17.93 -8.31 -8.88
C THR A 283 -19.33 -8.90 -8.76
N ALA A 284 -20.32 -8.11 -8.35
CA ALA A 284 -21.71 -8.58 -8.25
C ALA A 284 -22.29 -9.04 -9.60
N ALA A 285 -21.96 -8.37 -10.71
CA ALA A 285 -22.37 -8.80 -12.05
C ALA A 285 -21.75 -10.17 -12.41
N VAL A 286 -20.46 -10.39 -12.12
CA VAL A 286 -19.78 -11.68 -12.31
C VAL A 286 -20.37 -12.77 -11.41
N GLU A 287 -20.64 -12.46 -10.14
CA GLU A 287 -21.29 -13.38 -9.19
C GLU A 287 -22.70 -13.76 -9.65
N ALA A 288 -23.50 -12.80 -10.12
CA ALA A 288 -24.83 -13.04 -10.66
C ALA A 288 -24.79 -13.93 -11.91
N ILE A 289 -23.81 -13.75 -12.80
CA ILE A 289 -23.60 -14.62 -13.98
C ILE A 289 -23.21 -16.03 -13.54
N ASN A 290 -22.26 -16.18 -12.60
CA ASN A 290 -21.84 -17.49 -12.07
C ASN A 290 -22.99 -18.22 -11.34
N ALA A 291 -23.84 -17.49 -10.61
CA ALA A 291 -25.07 -18.00 -10.03
C ALA A 291 -26.08 -18.43 -11.11
N ALA A 292 -26.22 -17.66 -12.19
CA ALA A 292 -27.09 -18.01 -13.31
C ALA A 292 -26.63 -19.31 -14.00
N LEU A 293 -25.32 -19.46 -14.27
CA LEU A 293 -24.72 -20.66 -14.87
C LEU A 293 -24.94 -21.95 -14.06
N THR A 294 -25.20 -21.84 -12.76
CA THR A 294 -25.44 -22.98 -11.86
C THR A 294 -26.91 -23.14 -11.45
N SER A 295 -27.77 -22.18 -11.82
CA SER A 295 -29.21 -22.21 -11.56
C SER A 295 -29.96 -23.12 -12.55
N PRO A 296 -31.08 -23.76 -12.15
CA PRO A 296 -31.99 -24.41 -13.09
C PRO A 296 -32.70 -23.36 -13.97
N ALA A 297 -33.13 -23.77 -15.17
CA ALA A 297 -33.91 -22.91 -16.05
C ALA A 297 -35.23 -22.45 -15.38
N MET A 298 -35.59 -21.20 -15.60
CA MET A 298 -36.79 -20.55 -15.09
C MET A 298 -38.06 -21.20 -15.66
N ALA A 299 -39.14 -21.17 -14.88
CA ALA A 299 -40.46 -21.53 -15.39
C ALA A 299 -40.94 -20.45 -16.38
N ALA A 300 -41.65 -20.86 -17.44
CA ALA A 300 -42.15 -19.95 -18.47
C ALA A 300 -43.15 -18.89 -17.96
N GLU A 301 -43.70 -19.08 -16.75
CA GLU A 301 -44.60 -18.14 -16.08
C GLU A 301 -43.85 -16.99 -15.39
N ASP A 302 -42.54 -17.13 -15.10
CA ASP A 302 -41.70 -16.11 -14.46
C ASP A 302 -40.97 -15.19 -15.47
N LEU A 303 -41.21 -15.38 -16.77
CA LEU A 303 -40.54 -14.67 -17.87
C LEU A 303 -41.16 -13.30 -18.23
N GLU A 304 -41.86 -12.64 -17.30
CA GLU A 304 -42.44 -11.33 -17.59
C GLU A 304 -41.34 -10.29 -17.94
N PRO A 305 -41.56 -9.44 -18.96
CA PRO A 305 -40.61 -8.42 -19.34
C PRO A 305 -40.51 -7.38 -18.23
N VAL A 306 -39.28 -7.06 -17.81
CA VAL A 306 -39.02 -6.00 -16.82
C VAL A 306 -39.39 -4.65 -17.45
N ALA A 307 -40.61 -4.19 -17.17
CA ALA A 307 -41.11 -2.91 -17.62
C ALA A 307 -40.36 -1.80 -16.89
N THR A 308 -39.51 -1.08 -17.62
CA THR A 308 -38.73 0.05 -17.13
C THR A 308 -39.65 1.27 -17.02
N GLU A 309 -40.11 1.60 -15.80
CA GLU A 309 -40.58 2.95 -15.51
C GLU A 309 -39.37 3.88 -15.40
N ALA A 310 -39.26 4.85 -16.31
CA ALA A 310 -38.18 5.82 -16.31
C ALA A 310 -38.35 6.84 -15.16
N PRO A 311 -37.27 7.29 -14.50
CA PRO A 311 -37.37 8.37 -13.53
C PRO A 311 -37.85 9.65 -14.23
N ALA A 312 -38.98 10.20 -13.80
CA ALA A 312 -39.47 11.47 -14.30
C ALA A 312 -38.58 12.63 -13.82
N ALA A 313 -38.36 13.61 -14.68
CA ALA A 313 -37.48 14.73 -14.39
C ALA A 313 -38.08 15.71 -13.35
N THR A 314 -37.25 16.05 -12.37
CA THR A 314 -37.20 17.33 -11.63
C THR A 314 -38.53 18.06 -11.39
N GLU A 315 -39.20 17.78 -10.26
CA GLU A 315 -40.15 18.73 -9.67
C GLU A 315 -39.50 19.55 -8.55
N ALA A 316 -39.93 20.82 -8.45
CA ALA A 316 -39.57 21.74 -7.38
C ALA A 316 -40.17 21.27 -6.03
N PRO A 317 -39.62 21.68 -4.86
CA PRO A 317 -40.00 21.10 -3.58
C PRO A 317 -41.50 21.25 -3.31
N MET A 318 -42.18 20.10 -3.17
CA MET A 318 -43.57 20.06 -2.73
C MET A 318 -43.66 20.57 -1.29
N VAL A 319 -44.38 21.69 -1.11
CA VAL A 319 -44.73 22.18 0.24
C VAL A 319 -45.81 21.27 0.80
N LEU A 320 -45.47 20.41 1.75
CA LEU A 320 -46.45 19.58 2.46
C LEU A 320 -47.22 20.45 3.46
N GLU A 321 -48.52 20.63 3.23
CA GLU A 321 -49.39 21.27 4.22
C GLU A 321 -49.43 20.41 5.51
N ASN A 322 -49.16 21.06 6.65
CA ASN A 322 -49.05 20.48 8.01
C ASN A 322 -47.77 19.68 8.35
N ALA A 323 -46.68 19.80 7.58
CA ALA A 323 -45.39 19.24 7.99
C ALA A 323 -44.78 20.00 9.19
N LYS A 324 -44.24 19.27 10.17
CA LYS A 324 -43.31 19.75 11.21
C LYS A 324 -41.90 19.84 10.61
N THR A 325 -41.12 20.87 10.97
CA THR A 325 -39.78 21.08 10.41
C THR A 325 -38.73 21.23 11.48
N ALA A 326 -37.64 20.46 11.39
CA ALA A 326 -36.43 20.59 12.20
C ALA A 326 -35.23 20.92 11.31
N THR A 327 -34.21 21.54 11.89
CA THR A 327 -32.92 21.81 11.24
C THR A 327 -31.83 21.46 12.23
N ILE A 328 -30.80 20.74 11.76
CA ILE A 328 -29.70 20.23 12.58
C ILE A 328 -28.42 20.19 11.75
N ALA A 329 -27.27 20.30 12.40
CA ALA A 329 -25.99 20.16 11.74
C ALA A 329 -25.75 18.70 11.30
N GLY A 330 -25.52 18.49 10.01
CA GLY A 330 -25.06 17.22 9.45
C GLY A 330 -23.53 17.08 9.48
N PHE A 331 -23.00 16.24 8.59
CA PHE A 331 -21.56 16.05 8.45
C PHE A 331 -20.87 17.37 8.04
N GLY A 332 -19.73 17.68 8.67
CA GLY A 332 -18.99 18.93 8.43
C GLY A 332 -19.64 20.20 9.01
N GLY A 333 -20.72 20.07 9.80
CA GLY A 333 -21.38 21.22 10.45
C GLY A 333 -22.33 22.00 9.55
N ALA A 334 -22.60 21.53 8.32
CA ALA A 334 -23.59 22.12 7.42
C ALA A 334 -25.01 21.67 7.79
N ASP A 335 -25.96 22.61 7.83
CA ASP A 335 -27.35 22.35 8.21
C ASP A 335 -28.05 21.41 7.20
N ILE A 336 -28.80 20.44 7.73
CA ILE A 336 -29.81 19.68 7.01
C ILE A 336 -31.20 20.08 7.52
N THR A 337 -32.21 20.07 6.64
CA THR A 337 -33.60 20.38 7.02
C THR A 337 -34.47 19.14 6.85
N VAL A 338 -35.21 18.78 7.89
CA VAL A 338 -36.07 17.60 7.91
C VAL A 338 -37.52 18.02 8.12
N GLN A 339 -38.42 17.57 7.24
CA GLN A 339 -39.86 17.83 7.28
C GLN A 339 -40.62 16.53 7.49
N VAL A 340 -41.45 16.47 8.54
CA VAL A 340 -42.22 15.29 8.95
C VAL A 340 -43.71 15.60 8.91
N THR A 341 -44.51 14.78 8.24
CA THR A 341 -45.97 14.76 8.41
C THR A 341 -46.37 13.52 9.21
N ASP A 342 -47.28 13.67 10.17
CA ASP A 342 -47.77 12.56 11.00
C ASP A 342 -49.29 12.57 11.16
N GLU A 343 -49.84 11.37 11.38
CA GLU A 343 -51.22 11.18 11.82
C GLU A 343 -51.20 10.50 13.20
N ASN A 344 -51.63 11.21 14.24
CA ASN A 344 -51.61 10.77 15.63
C ASN A 344 -50.21 10.31 16.15
N GLY A 345 -49.13 10.95 15.70
CA GLY A 345 -47.76 10.58 16.06
C GLY A 345 -47.16 9.42 15.27
N VAL A 346 -47.85 8.91 14.24
CA VAL A 346 -47.31 7.96 13.26
C VAL A 346 -46.89 8.73 12.01
N ILE A 347 -45.62 8.62 11.62
CA ILE A 347 -45.05 9.33 10.46
C ILE A 347 -45.71 8.82 9.16
N THR A 348 -46.28 9.73 8.39
CA THR A 348 -46.94 9.45 7.09
C THR A 348 -46.16 9.99 5.89
N ALA A 349 -45.27 10.97 6.09
CA ALA A 349 -44.31 11.43 5.10
C ALA A 349 -43.05 11.99 5.78
N LEU A 350 -41.88 11.78 5.17
CA LEU A 350 -40.61 12.39 5.55
C LEU A 350 -39.94 12.97 4.30
N VAL A 351 -39.51 14.24 4.36
CA VAL A 351 -38.67 14.88 3.34
C VAL A 351 -37.42 15.42 4.02
N VAL A 352 -36.26 15.18 3.43
CA VAL A 352 -34.96 15.64 3.95
C VAL A 352 -34.28 16.47 2.86
N ASP A 353 -33.96 17.72 3.16
CA ASP A 353 -33.00 18.51 2.39
C ASP A 353 -31.60 18.29 2.98
N ALA A 354 -30.83 17.48 2.26
CA ALA A 354 -29.42 17.21 2.54
C ALA A 354 -28.50 17.82 1.45
N SER A 355 -28.98 18.78 0.64
CA SER A 355 -28.21 19.34 -0.49
C SER A 355 -26.88 19.97 -0.08
N SER A 356 -26.79 20.47 1.15
CA SER A 356 -25.60 21.03 1.81
C SER A 356 -24.50 19.99 2.14
N GLN A 357 -24.83 18.70 2.11
CA GLN A 357 -23.96 17.61 2.55
C GLN A 357 -23.03 17.14 1.42
N THR A 358 -22.02 16.33 1.78
CA THR A 358 -21.07 15.74 0.84
C THR A 358 -21.79 14.99 -0.31
N PRO A 359 -21.58 15.36 -1.58
CA PRO A 359 -22.19 14.70 -2.72
C PRO A 359 -21.90 13.21 -2.80
N GLY A 360 -22.91 12.41 -3.16
CA GLY A 360 -22.81 10.94 -3.23
C GLY A 360 -22.71 10.22 -1.87
N LEU A 361 -22.65 10.95 -0.76
CA LEU A 361 -22.58 10.43 0.62
C LEU A 361 -23.74 10.97 1.45
N GLY A 362 -23.57 12.10 2.15
CA GLY A 362 -24.60 12.66 3.02
C GLY A 362 -25.86 13.13 2.28
N GLN A 363 -25.74 13.50 1.00
CA GLN A 363 -26.90 13.83 0.15
C GLN A 363 -27.89 12.66 0.00
N LYS A 364 -27.43 11.40 0.14
CA LYS A 364 -28.29 10.22 0.07
C LYS A 364 -29.32 10.13 1.19
N CYS A 365 -29.14 10.87 2.28
CA CYS A 365 -30.17 10.98 3.32
C CYS A 365 -31.43 11.71 2.85
N ALA A 366 -31.42 12.33 1.65
CA ALA A 366 -32.60 12.83 0.95
C ALA A 366 -33.31 11.80 0.05
N GLU A 367 -32.70 10.64 -0.22
CA GLU A 367 -33.21 9.63 -1.14
C GLU A 367 -34.33 8.78 -0.51
N GLU A 368 -35.28 8.34 -1.34
CA GLU A 368 -36.45 7.55 -0.90
C GLU A 368 -36.06 6.25 -0.19
N ALA A 369 -34.95 5.62 -0.59
CA ALA A 369 -34.41 4.41 0.05
C ALA A 369 -34.06 4.60 1.54
N PHE A 370 -33.78 5.84 1.98
CA PHE A 370 -33.57 6.18 3.38
C PHE A 370 -34.83 6.78 4.02
N THR A 371 -35.50 7.73 3.35
CA THR A 371 -36.64 8.44 3.95
C THR A 371 -37.89 7.56 4.10
N SER A 372 -38.10 6.58 3.21
CA SER A 372 -39.22 5.62 3.29
C SER A 372 -39.18 4.75 4.56
N GLN A 373 -38.01 4.53 5.14
CA GLN A 373 -37.84 3.72 6.34
C GLN A 373 -38.56 4.31 7.56
N PHE A 374 -38.73 5.64 7.61
CA PHE A 374 -39.39 6.34 8.71
C PHE A 374 -40.92 6.23 8.66
N ILE A 375 -41.49 5.87 7.51
CA ILE A 375 -42.95 5.83 7.28
C ILE A 375 -43.57 4.68 8.10
N GLY A 376 -44.68 4.97 8.77
CA GLY A 376 -45.37 4.04 9.65
C GLY A 376 -44.74 3.84 11.02
N LYS A 377 -43.66 4.56 11.37
CA LYS A 377 -43.06 4.55 12.72
C LYS A 377 -43.48 5.76 13.56
N SER A 378 -43.18 5.70 14.85
CA SER A 378 -43.40 6.76 15.84
C SER A 378 -42.12 7.01 16.63
N ALA A 379 -41.81 8.28 16.90
CA ALA A 379 -40.66 8.65 17.72
C ALA A 379 -40.84 8.30 19.22
N PRO A 380 -39.76 8.07 19.99
CA PRO A 380 -38.35 8.13 19.57
C PRO A 380 -37.92 6.95 18.68
N LEU A 381 -37.03 7.23 17.75
CA LEU A 381 -36.41 6.29 16.81
C LEU A 381 -34.91 6.16 17.10
N THR A 382 -34.35 4.95 16.93
CA THR A 382 -32.91 4.68 17.07
C THR A 382 -32.34 4.27 15.71
N LEU A 383 -31.19 4.84 15.32
CA LEU A 383 -30.45 4.39 14.14
C LEU A 383 -29.87 2.99 14.40
N GLY A 384 -30.09 2.06 13.47
CA GLY A 384 -29.77 0.64 13.62
C GLY A 384 -30.93 -0.22 14.17
N GLU A 385 -31.98 0.36 14.74
CA GLU A 385 -33.16 -0.37 15.22
C GLU A 385 -34.34 -0.22 14.24
N GLY A 386 -34.16 -0.79 13.04
CA GLY A 386 -35.17 -0.75 11.98
C GLY A 386 -35.27 0.59 11.23
N ILE A 387 -34.31 1.49 11.45
CA ILE A 387 -33.86 2.52 10.49
C ILE A 387 -32.38 2.23 10.23
N ASP A 388 -32.04 1.77 9.03
CA ASP A 388 -30.68 1.45 8.64
C ASP A 388 -29.94 2.72 8.21
N ALA A 389 -28.69 2.88 8.66
CA ALA A 389 -27.85 4.00 8.27
C ALA A 389 -27.47 3.94 6.78
N VAL A 390 -27.43 5.10 6.12
CA VAL A 390 -26.83 5.21 4.80
C VAL A 390 -25.35 4.86 4.89
N ALA A 391 -24.91 3.88 4.08
CA ALA A 391 -23.52 3.44 4.02
C ALA A 391 -22.56 4.63 3.80
N SER A 392 -21.55 4.75 4.67
CA SER A 392 -20.57 5.84 4.71
C SER A 392 -21.13 7.26 4.96
N ALA A 393 -22.41 7.39 5.33
CA ALA A 393 -23.07 8.64 5.72
C ALA A 393 -23.81 8.53 7.07
N THR A 394 -23.27 7.71 7.99
CA THR A 394 -23.85 7.44 9.31
C THR A 394 -24.07 8.72 10.15
N ILE A 395 -23.20 9.72 10.03
CA ILE A 395 -23.33 11.00 10.75
C ILE A 395 -24.56 11.78 10.27
N THR A 396 -24.74 11.91 8.95
CA THR A 396 -25.95 12.55 8.39
C THR A 396 -27.20 11.72 8.64
N SER A 397 -27.09 10.38 8.64
CA SER A 397 -28.20 9.47 8.97
C SER A 397 -28.68 9.65 10.41
N GLN A 398 -27.74 9.74 11.37
CA GLN A 398 -28.03 10.00 12.77
C GLN A 398 -28.66 11.40 12.94
N ALA A 399 -28.12 12.42 12.27
CA ALA A 399 -28.68 13.76 12.31
C ALA A 399 -30.15 13.80 11.83
N VAL A 400 -30.53 13.04 10.80
CA VAL A 400 -31.95 12.91 10.40
C VAL A 400 -32.79 12.25 11.49
N VAL A 401 -32.31 11.17 12.12
CA VAL A 401 -33.01 10.52 13.25
C VAL A 401 -33.19 11.48 14.43
N ASP A 402 -32.14 12.23 14.79
CA ASP A 402 -32.17 13.21 15.88
C ASP A 402 -33.12 14.37 15.57
N ALA A 403 -33.12 14.86 14.32
CA ALA A 403 -34.07 15.87 13.85
C ALA A 403 -35.52 15.38 13.95
N VAL A 404 -35.81 14.15 13.50
CA VAL A 404 -37.14 13.53 13.66
C VAL A 404 -37.52 13.43 15.13
N ASN A 405 -36.63 12.93 16.00
CA ASN A 405 -36.88 12.78 17.43
C ASN A 405 -37.16 14.13 18.12
N SER A 406 -36.42 15.18 17.77
CA SER A 406 -36.60 16.53 18.32
C SER A 406 -38.01 17.11 18.09
N LEU A 407 -38.68 16.70 17.01
CA LEU A 407 -40.04 17.14 16.66
C LEU A 407 -41.16 16.50 17.51
N TYR A 408 -40.83 15.51 18.34
CA TYR A 408 -41.76 14.83 19.24
C TYR A 408 -41.36 14.91 20.72
N ALA A 409 -40.23 15.57 21.04
CA ALA A 409 -39.86 15.85 22.41
C ALA A 409 -40.90 16.78 23.07
N THR A 410 -41.59 16.29 24.10
CA THR A 410 -42.57 17.08 24.85
C THR A 410 -41.84 18.10 25.72
N ALA A 411 -42.10 19.40 25.50
CA ALA A 411 -41.56 20.46 26.35
C ALA A 411 -42.06 20.33 27.79
N GLU A 412 -41.14 20.09 28.73
CA GLU A 412 -41.40 20.35 30.15
C GLU A 412 -41.61 21.86 30.39
N PRO A 413 -42.44 22.26 31.36
CA PRO A 413 -42.82 23.65 31.53
C PRO A 413 -41.64 24.51 31.99
N VAL A 414 -41.42 25.62 31.28
CA VAL A 414 -40.41 26.64 31.62
C VAL A 414 -40.88 27.41 32.86
N GLU A 415 -40.20 27.21 33.99
CA GLU A 415 -40.28 28.10 35.15
C GLU A 415 -39.30 29.27 34.95
N GLU A 416 -39.83 30.49 34.76
CA GLU A 416 -39.03 31.73 34.70
C GLU A 416 -38.56 32.20 36.11
N PRO A 417 -37.50 33.03 36.20
CA PRO A 417 -36.70 33.14 37.42
C PRO A 417 -37.34 34.01 38.51
N THR A 418 -37.23 33.60 39.78
CA THR A 418 -37.52 34.45 40.94
C THR A 418 -36.45 34.30 42.04
N GLU A 419 -36.22 35.38 42.79
CA GLU A 419 -35.12 35.58 43.74
C GLU A 419 -35.04 34.57 44.90
N ALA A 420 -33.82 34.39 45.42
CA ALA A 420 -33.55 33.75 46.72
C ALA A 420 -34.23 34.52 47.88
N PRO A 421 -34.59 33.82 48.98
CA PRO A 421 -33.66 33.88 50.12
C PRO A 421 -33.63 32.66 51.08
N ALA A 422 -32.50 32.57 51.79
CA ALA A 422 -32.33 32.11 53.19
C ALA A 422 -32.64 30.65 53.62
N ALA A 423 -31.57 29.85 53.64
CA ALA A 423 -31.06 29.00 54.74
C ALA A 423 -32.02 28.34 55.77
N THR A 424 -31.86 27.02 55.94
CA THR A 424 -32.07 26.27 57.21
C THR A 424 -31.18 25.00 57.22
N GLU A 425 -30.57 24.68 58.36
CA GLU A 425 -29.67 23.51 58.59
C GLU A 425 -30.46 22.20 58.89
N GLU A 426 -29.95 20.96 58.80
CA GLU A 426 -28.66 20.29 58.43
C GLU A 426 -29.02 18.84 57.91
N PRO A 427 -28.13 17.88 57.53
CA PRO A 427 -26.70 17.71 57.85
C PRO A 427 -25.73 17.67 56.66
N ALA A 428 -24.44 17.86 56.96
CA ALA A 428 -23.34 17.83 55.99
C ALA A 428 -23.22 16.49 55.22
N VAL A 429 -23.35 16.56 53.88
CA VAL A 429 -22.82 15.55 52.96
C VAL A 429 -21.35 15.88 52.69
N GLN A 430 -20.48 14.88 52.73
CA GLN A 430 -19.07 15.05 52.41
C GLN A 430 -18.93 15.42 50.93
N THR A 431 -18.27 16.54 50.62
CA THR A 431 -17.83 16.84 49.26
C THR A 431 -16.74 15.85 48.87
N ALA A 432 -17.09 14.84 48.09
CA ALA A 432 -16.12 13.95 47.45
C ALA A 432 -15.18 14.78 46.56
N GLU A 433 -13.86 14.60 46.73
CA GLU A 433 -12.86 15.32 45.94
C GLU A 433 -12.80 14.75 44.53
N ALA A 434 -12.75 15.62 43.52
CA ALA A 434 -12.62 15.22 42.12
C ALA A 434 -11.17 14.81 41.82
N LYS A 435 -10.99 13.56 41.39
CA LYS A 435 -9.73 13.00 40.90
C LYS A 435 -9.53 13.41 39.44
N THR A 436 -8.30 13.68 39.01
CA THR A 436 -8.00 14.12 37.63
C THR A 436 -6.85 13.32 37.04
N ALA A 437 -7.03 12.80 35.82
CA ALA A 437 -6.01 12.10 35.04
C ALA A 437 -5.93 12.66 33.61
N THR A 438 -4.80 12.47 32.94
CA THR A 438 -4.65 12.70 31.50
C THR A 438 -4.26 11.41 30.78
N ALA A 439 -4.62 11.33 29.51
CA ALA A 439 -4.21 10.27 28.59
C ALA A 439 -4.03 10.85 27.19
N ALA A 440 -3.21 10.23 26.34
CA ALA A 440 -3.06 10.64 24.95
C ALA A 440 -4.26 10.17 24.11
N GLY A 441 -4.90 11.10 23.39
CA GLY A 441 -5.96 10.79 22.43
C GLY A 441 -5.43 10.39 21.05
N TYR A 442 -6.35 10.28 20.07
CA TYR A 442 -6.05 9.75 18.72
C TYR A 442 -4.96 10.53 17.97
N ASP A 443 -4.93 11.85 18.14
CA ASP A 443 -3.99 12.79 17.51
C ASP A 443 -2.70 13.00 18.32
N GLY A 444 -2.53 12.26 19.43
CA GLY A 444 -1.41 12.41 20.35
C GLY A 444 -1.53 13.60 21.32
N ASN A 445 -2.60 14.39 21.25
CA ASN A 445 -2.86 15.44 22.23
C ASN A 445 -3.43 14.83 23.51
N GLU A 446 -3.13 15.43 24.67
CA GLU A 446 -3.73 15.00 25.94
C GLU A 446 -5.23 15.32 25.99
N ILE A 447 -6.01 14.34 26.45
CA ILE A 447 -7.35 14.53 27.01
C ILE A 447 -7.24 14.62 28.54
N THR A 448 -8.14 15.38 29.18
CA THR A 448 -8.20 15.44 30.66
C THR A 448 -9.52 14.85 31.15
N VAL A 449 -9.48 13.90 32.07
CA VAL A 449 -10.67 13.29 32.68
C VAL A 449 -10.73 13.65 34.16
N GLN A 450 -11.87 14.17 34.62
CA GLN A 450 -12.14 14.42 36.03
C GLN A 450 -13.28 13.52 36.52
N VAL A 451 -13.05 12.83 37.63
CA VAL A 451 -13.96 11.82 38.21
C VAL A 451 -14.28 12.16 39.65
N THR A 452 -15.55 12.15 40.02
CA THR A 452 -16.00 12.12 41.42
C THR A 452 -16.52 10.73 41.73
N ASP A 453 -16.15 10.14 42.87
CA ASP A 453 -16.68 8.86 43.33
C ASP A 453 -17.12 8.89 44.80
N ASP A 454 -18.04 7.98 45.14
CA ASP A 454 -18.36 7.62 46.52
C ASP A 454 -17.91 6.17 46.74
N ASN A 455 -16.92 5.97 47.62
CA ASN A 455 -16.34 4.66 47.93
C ASN A 455 -15.88 3.85 46.68
N GLY A 456 -15.36 4.51 45.64
CA GLY A 456 -14.94 3.88 44.39
C GLY A 456 -16.06 3.61 43.38
N VAL A 457 -17.29 4.07 43.65
CA VAL A 457 -18.39 4.09 42.67
C VAL A 457 -18.48 5.49 42.06
N ILE A 458 -18.30 5.61 40.74
CA ILE A 458 -18.29 6.88 40.02
C ILE A 458 -19.66 7.56 40.13
N THR A 459 -19.68 8.79 40.64
CA THR A 459 -20.88 9.63 40.80
C THR A 459 -20.93 10.80 39.82
N SER A 460 -19.77 11.25 39.32
CA SER A 460 -19.69 12.18 38.19
C SER A 460 -18.42 11.93 37.37
N LEU A 461 -18.49 12.18 36.06
CA LEU A 461 -17.33 12.14 35.16
C LEU A 461 -17.45 13.26 34.13
N THR A 462 -16.36 13.99 33.91
CA THR A 462 -16.23 14.99 32.83
C THR A 462 -14.95 14.76 32.05
N VAL A 463 -14.97 15.05 30.76
CA VAL A 463 -13.82 14.90 29.85
C VAL A 463 -13.60 16.21 29.11
N ASP A 464 -12.41 16.78 29.19
CA ASP A 464 -11.94 17.78 28.24
C ASP A 464 -11.24 17.05 27.08
N ALA A 465 -11.97 16.96 25.97
CA ALA A 465 -11.49 16.47 24.68
C ALA A 465 -11.36 17.59 23.65
N SER A 466 -11.32 18.87 24.07
CA SER A 466 -11.32 20.03 23.16
C SER A 466 -10.16 20.05 22.17
N THR A 467 -9.02 19.46 22.55
CA THR A 467 -7.81 19.28 21.75
C THR A 467 -7.94 18.22 20.65
N GLN A 468 -8.93 17.33 20.73
CA GLN A 468 -9.11 16.20 19.83
C GLN A 468 -9.71 16.57 18.48
N THR A 469 -9.63 15.65 17.52
CA THR A 469 -10.23 15.77 16.18
C THR A 469 -11.71 16.21 16.25
N PRO A 470 -12.06 17.38 15.67
CA PRO A 470 -13.43 17.91 15.73
C PRO A 470 -14.48 16.96 15.16
N GLY A 471 -15.60 16.82 15.87
CA GLY A 471 -16.72 15.95 15.47
C GLY A 471 -16.48 14.44 15.65
N LEU A 472 -15.26 14.01 16.03
CA LEU A 472 -14.91 12.62 16.35
C LEU A 472 -14.49 12.50 17.82
N GLY A 473 -13.21 12.70 18.15
CA GLY A 473 -12.70 12.54 19.52
C GLY A 473 -13.31 13.53 20.53
N GLN A 474 -13.75 14.70 20.07
CA GLN A 474 -14.48 15.66 20.91
C GLN A 474 -15.79 15.09 21.49
N LYS A 475 -16.42 14.09 20.83
CA LYS A 475 -17.65 13.46 21.33
C LYS A 475 -17.45 12.66 22.62
N CYS A 476 -16.21 12.31 22.98
CA CYS A 476 -15.93 11.72 24.29
C CYS A 476 -16.16 12.70 25.47
N ALA A 477 -16.44 13.98 25.20
CA ALA A 477 -16.90 14.96 26.18
C ALA A 477 -18.44 15.06 26.30
N GLU A 478 -19.20 14.39 25.41
CA GLU A 478 -20.67 14.46 25.40
C GLU A 478 -21.30 13.57 26.49
N GLU A 479 -22.42 14.03 27.05
CA GLU A 479 -23.14 13.34 28.13
C GLU A 479 -23.52 11.89 27.78
N ALA A 480 -23.84 11.62 26.52
CA ALA A 480 -24.18 10.27 26.03
C ALA A 480 -23.02 9.26 26.18
N PHE A 481 -21.77 9.71 26.24
CA PHE A 481 -20.61 8.87 26.54
C PHE A 481 -20.24 8.90 28.03
N THR A 482 -20.17 10.09 28.65
CA THR A 482 -19.74 10.22 30.05
C THR A 482 -20.74 9.64 31.04
N ALA A 483 -22.04 9.66 30.74
CA ALA A 483 -23.09 9.08 31.58
C ALA A 483 -22.94 7.55 31.74
N GLN A 484 -22.29 6.86 30.80
CA GLN A 484 -22.10 5.41 30.85
C GLN A 484 -21.20 4.99 32.03
N PHE A 485 -20.32 5.86 32.50
CA PHE A 485 -19.40 5.59 33.60
C PHE A 485 -20.08 5.71 34.98
N ILE A 486 -21.22 6.39 35.06
CA ILE A 486 -21.91 6.67 36.33
C ILE A 486 -22.47 5.37 36.94
N GLY A 487 -22.24 5.19 38.24
CA GLY A 487 -22.67 3.99 38.98
C GLY A 487 -21.76 2.76 38.79
N LYS A 488 -20.63 2.88 38.09
CA LYS A 488 -19.63 1.82 37.92
C LYS A 488 -18.39 2.05 38.79
N SER A 489 -17.55 1.02 38.91
CA SER A 489 -16.28 1.04 39.63
C SER A 489 -15.16 0.49 38.75
N ALA A 490 -13.98 1.08 38.82
CA ALA A 490 -12.80 0.62 38.11
C ALA A 490 -12.24 -0.71 38.69
N PRO A 491 -11.53 -1.54 37.89
CA PRO A 491 -11.21 -1.33 36.48
C PRO A 491 -12.41 -1.50 35.55
N LEU A 492 -12.48 -0.66 34.51
CA LEU A 492 -13.47 -0.66 33.45
C LEU A 492 -12.84 -1.12 32.13
N THR A 493 -13.62 -1.79 31.28
CA THR A 493 -13.17 -2.26 29.97
C THR A 493 -14.11 -1.71 28.87
N LEU A 494 -13.54 -1.16 27.81
CA LEU A 494 -14.31 -0.68 26.65
C LEU A 494 -14.92 -1.87 25.91
N GLY A 495 -16.21 -1.80 25.60
CA GLY A 495 -17.02 -2.90 25.07
C GLY A 495 -17.70 -3.78 26.14
N GLU A 496 -17.32 -3.67 27.42
CA GLU A 496 -17.97 -4.38 28.53
C GLU A 496 -18.87 -3.43 29.35
N GLY A 497 -19.92 -2.93 28.68
CA GLY A 497 -20.90 -2.03 29.28
C GLY A 497 -20.43 -0.57 29.41
N ILE A 498 -19.31 -0.22 28.77
CA ILE A 498 -19.00 1.12 28.26
C ILE A 498 -18.85 0.96 26.74
N ASP A 499 -19.76 1.52 25.96
CA ASP A 499 -19.72 1.46 24.50
C ASP A 499 -18.81 2.56 23.94
N ALA A 500 -17.97 2.20 22.97
CA ALA A 500 -17.10 3.15 22.30
C ALA A 500 -17.91 4.17 21.48
N VAL A 501 -17.46 5.43 21.48
CA VAL A 501 -17.98 6.42 20.53
C VAL A 501 -17.64 5.95 19.11
N ALA A 502 -18.66 5.86 18.25
CA ALA A 502 -18.51 5.43 16.87
C ALA A 502 -17.45 6.29 16.13
N SER A 503 -16.48 5.61 15.52
CA SER A 503 -15.32 6.23 14.85
C SER A 503 -14.37 7.06 15.73
N ALA A 504 -14.50 7.01 17.06
CA ALA A 504 -13.58 7.62 18.03
C ALA A 504 -13.11 6.63 19.11
N THR A 505 -13.00 5.35 18.76
CA THR A 505 -12.64 4.23 19.66
C THR A 505 -11.32 4.46 20.41
N ILE A 506 -10.32 5.09 19.77
CA ILE A 506 -9.03 5.37 20.40
C ILE A 506 -9.16 6.42 21.51
N THR A 507 -9.86 7.53 21.26
CA THR A 507 -10.16 8.53 22.30
C THR A 507 -11.12 7.97 23.36
N SER A 508 -12.01 7.05 23.00
CA SER A 508 -12.88 6.34 23.97
C SER A 508 -12.07 5.45 24.92
N GLN A 509 -11.10 4.70 24.40
CA GLN A 509 -10.18 3.88 25.19
C GLN A 509 -9.32 4.75 26.11
N ALA A 510 -8.77 5.86 25.59
CA ALA A 510 -7.99 6.81 26.39
C ALA A 510 -8.77 7.36 27.61
N VAL A 511 -10.10 7.58 27.49
CA VAL A 511 -10.94 7.96 28.65
C VAL A 511 -11.04 6.81 29.65
N VAL A 512 -11.26 5.57 29.20
CA VAL A 512 -11.31 4.38 30.06
C VAL A 512 -9.98 4.16 30.79
N ASP A 513 -8.85 4.31 30.09
CA ASP A 513 -7.51 4.18 30.66
C ASP A 513 -7.22 5.28 31.69
N ALA A 514 -7.57 6.54 31.38
CA ALA A 514 -7.48 7.65 32.31
C ALA A 514 -8.31 7.39 33.58
N VAL A 515 -9.55 6.91 33.46
CA VAL A 515 -10.38 6.52 34.62
C VAL A 515 -9.71 5.42 35.42
N ASN A 516 -9.24 4.35 34.77
CA ASN A 516 -8.60 3.22 35.46
C ASN A 516 -7.33 3.64 36.22
N SER A 517 -6.53 4.54 35.65
CA SER A 517 -5.32 5.07 36.29
C SER A 517 -5.59 5.76 37.64
N LEU A 518 -6.79 6.32 37.84
CA LEU A 518 -7.21 6.99 39.09
C LEU A 518 -7.54 6.03 40.24
N TYR A 519 -7.64 4.73 39.95
CA TYR A 519 -7.95 3.68 40.93
C TYR A 519 -6.88 2.59 41.01
N ALA A 520 -5.80 2.70 40.23
CA ALA A 520 -4.61 1.88 40.41
C ALA A 520 -4.02 2.13 41.80
N ALA A 521 -4.03 1.11 42.66
CA ALA A 521 -3.55 1.24 44.03
C ALA A 521 -2.04 1.47 44.05
N ALA A 522 -1.60 2.53 44.72
CA ALA A 522 -0.18 2.75 44.98
C ALA A 522 0.37 1.62 45.86
N GLU A 523 1.42 0.92 45.40
CA GLU A 523 2.07 -0.11 46.20
C GLU A 523 2.69 0.48 47.48
N PRO A 524 2.61 -0.23 48.62
CA PRO A 524 3.17 0.25 49.87
C PRO A 524 4.70 0.17 49.86
N VAL A 525 5.35 1.29 50.18
CA VAL A 525 6.78 1.34 50.48
C VAL A 525 7.03 0.66 51.84
N GLU A 526 7.63 -0.53 51.83
CA GLU A 526 8.09 -1.22 53.03
C GLU A 526 9.58 -0.91 53.31
N GLU A 527 9.85 -0.24 54.44
CA GLU A 527 11.17 -0.18 55.10
C GLU A 527 11.04 -0.72 56.55
N PRO A 528 12.12 -1.14 57.21
CA PRO A 528 12.25 -2.54 57.63
C PRO A 528 11.91 -2.82 59.11
N THR A 529 11.48 -4.04 59.44
CA THR A 529 11.52 -4.56 60.83
C THR A 529 11.69 -6.10 60.88
N GLU A 530 12.28 -6.61 61.97
CA GLU A 530 12.83 -7.96 62.14
C GLU A 530 11.82 -9.14 62.25
N ALA A 531 12.20 -10.26 61.63
CA ALA A 531 12.17 -11.67 62.07
C ALA A 531 11.09 -12.18 63.07
N PRO A 532 10.59 -13.43 62.82
CA PRO A 532 11.14 -14.52 63.61
C PRO A 532 11.46 -15.85 62.87
N ALA A 533 12.61 -16.42 63.25
CA ALA A 533 13.05 -17.83 63.25
C ALA A 533 12.38 -18.90 62.34
N ALA A 534 13.10 -19.25 61.27
CA ALA A 534 13.64 -20.59 60.97
C ALA A 534 12.71 -21.82 60.86
N THR A 535 12.64 -22.37 59.64
CA THR A 535 12.65 -23.83 59.35
C THR A 535 13.45 -24.02 58.05
N GLU A 536 14.26 -25.07 57.93
CA GLU A 536 15.29 -25.22 56.89
C GLU A 536 14.85 -25.97 55.62
N GLU A 537 15.60 -25.69 54.54
CA GLU A 537 15.71 -26.36 53.22
C GLU A 537 14.57 -26.27 52.18
N PRO A 538 14.90 -26.24 50.86
CA PRO A 538 16.20 -25.97 50.20
C PRO A 538 16.23 -24.60 49.49
N ALA A 539 17.40 -24.20 49.00
CA ALA A 539 17.59 -22.89 48.37
C ALA A 539 16.87 -22.76 47.02
N ALA A 540 15.99 -21.76 46.90
CA ALA A 540 15.48 -21.31 45.61
C ALA A 540 16.60 -20.65 44.80
N GLN A 541 16.77 -21.07 43.55
CA GLN A 541 17.60 -20.34 42.60
C GLN A 541 16.89 -19.04 42.25
N THR A 542 17.59 -17.91 42.31
CA THR A 542 17.11 -16.67 41.70
C THR A 542 17.07 -16.89 40.19
N ALA A 543 15.86 -16.98 39.63
CA ALA A 543 15.69 -17.13 38.19
C ALA A 543 16.30 -15.93 37.46
N GLU A 544 17.09 -16.21 36.42
CA GLU A 544 17.87 -15.21 35.70
C GLU A 544 16.99 -14.55 34.63
N VAL A 545 16.94 -13.21 34.64
CA VAL A 545 16.21 -12.43 33.63
C VAL A 545 17.12 -12.21 32.42
N LYS A 546 16.78 -12.83 31.30
CA LYS A 546 17.44 -12.66 30.00
C LYS A 546 16.80 -11.50 29.25
N THR A 547 17.57 -10.74 28.46
CA THR A 547 17.07 -9.56 27.73
C THR A 547 17.61 -9.53 26.30
N ALA A 548 16.72 -9.36 25.32
CA ALA A 548 17.06 -9.21 23.91
C ALA A 548 16.33 -8.01 23.29
N THR A 549 16.86 -7.49 22.18
CA THR A 549 16.17 -6.50 21.33
C THR A 549 15.99 -7.04 19.91
N ALA A 550 14.95 -6.56 19.24
CA ALA A 550 14.68 -6.82 17.83
C ALA A 550 14.05 -5.57 17.19
N ALA A 551 14.20 -5.41 15.88
CA ALA A 551 13.56 -4.32 15.16
C ALA A 551 12.08 -4.63 14.88
N GLY A 552 11.19 -3.71 15.25
CA GLY A 552 9.76 -3.78 14.96
C GLY A 552 9.37 -3.23 13.59
N TYR A 553 8.07 -3.03 13.37
CA TYR A 553 7.50 -2.67 12.05
C TYR A 553 8.06 -1.37 11.44
N ASP A 554 8.31 -0.39 12.28
CA ASP A 554 8.83 0.94 11.92
C ASP A 554 10.37 1.02 11.96
N GLY A 555 11.05 -0.10 12.22
CA GLY A 555 12.49 -0.16 12.42
C GLY A 555 12.97 0.29 13.80
N ASN A 556 12.07 0.70 14.72
CA ASN A 556 12.44 0.97 16.10
C ASN A 556 12.68 -0.34 16.87
N GLU A 557 13.61 -0.34 17.82
CA GLU A 557 13.83 -1.51 18.68
C GLU A 557 12.65 -1.73 19.65
N ILE A 558 12.24 -2.98 19.78
CA ILE A 558 11.50 -3.52 20.92
C ILE A 558 12.48 -4.20 21.88
N THR A 559 12.18 -4.19 23.18
CA THR A 559 12.97 -4.92 24.19
C THR A 559 12.13 -6.03 24.80
N VAL A 560 12.64 -7.26 24.81
CA VAL A 560 11.97 -8.42 25.42
C VAL A 560 12.80 -8.91 26.61
N GLN A 561 12.16 -9.06 27.76
CA GLN A 561 12.77 -9.67 28.95
C GLN A 561 12.08 -10.99 29.28
N VAL A 562 12.85 -12.04 29.48
CA VAL A 562 12.38 -13.41 29.70
C VAL A 562 12.97 -13.96 30.99
N THR A 563 12.13 -14.51 31.86
CA THR A 563 12.56 -15.38 32.96
C THR A 563 12.21 -16.81 32.58
N ASP A 564 13.14 -17.74 32.79
CA ASP A 564 12.87 -19.18 32.59
C ASP A 564 13.37 -20.05 33.75
N GLU A 565 12.79 -21.24 33.85
CA GLU A 565 13.27 -22.32 34.70
C GLU A 565 13.60 -23.52 33.81
N ASN A 566 14.89 -23.88 33.71
CA ASN A 566 15.41 -24.94 32.84
C ASN A 566 15.02 -24.78 31.35
N GLY A 567 14.95 -23.55 30.83
CA GLY A 567 14.55 -23.27 29.45
C GLY A 567 13.03 -23.27 29.21
N VAL A 568 12.20 -23.37 30.26
CA VAL A 568 10.76 -23.16 30.18
C VAL A 568 10.43 -21.75 30.67
N ILE A 569 9.83 -20.94 29.81
CA ILE A 569 9.50 -19.53 30.09
C ILE A 569 8.49 -19.44 31.24
N THR A 570 8.84 -18.74 32.31
CA THR A 570 7.99 -18.52 33.50
C THR A 570 7.46 -17.09 33.58
N SER A 571 8.13 -16.12 32.96
CA SER A 571 7.60 -14.78 32.71
C SER A 571 8.19 -14.18 31.43
N LEU A 572 7.41 -13.33 30.74
CA LEU A 572 7.87 -12.56 29.59
C LEU A 572 7.25 -11.16 29.66
N THR A 573 8.07 -10.13 29.46
CA THR A 573 7.63 -8.74 29.29
C THR A 573 8.22 -8.16 28.01
N VAL A 574 7.46 -7.27 27.37
CA VAL A 574 7.86 -6.60 26.12
C VAL A 574 7.70 -5.10 26.31
N ASP A 575 8.76 -4.34 26.09
CA ASP A 575 8.67 -2.90 25.83
C ASP A 575 8.51 -2.71 24.32
N ALA A 576 7.26 -2.40 23.94
CA ALA A 576 6.88 -2.01 22.58
C ALA A 576 6.47 -0.53 22.52
N SER A 577 6.84 0.30 23.51
CA SER A 577 6.41 1.71 23.61
C SER A 577 6.78 2.55 22.38
N THR A 578 7.89 2.22 21.73
CA THR A 578 8.42 2.83 20.50
C THR A 578 7.65 2.47 19.23
N GLN A 579 6.76 1.47 19.27
CA GLN A 579 6.05 0.93 18.12
C GLN A 579 4.80 1.75 17.77
N THR A 580 4.24 1.47 16.58
CA THR A 580 3.01 2.09 16.08
C THR A 580 1.87 2.02 17.12
N PRO A 581 1.34 3.16 17.61
CA PRO A 581 0.31 3.19 18.64
C PRO A 581 -0.96 2.43 18.26
N GLY A 582 -1.52 1.69 19.23
CA GLY A 582 -2.72 0.86 19.04
C GLY A 582 -2.57 -0.38 18.15
N LEU A 583 -1.39 -0.60 17.55
CA LEU A 583 -1.05 -1.78 16.74
C LEU A 583 0.15 -2.52 17.34
N GLY A 584 1.38 -2.08 17.07
CA GLY A 584 2.60 -2.75 17.54
C GLY A 584 2.74 -2.74 19.07
N GLN A 585 2.27 -1.66 19.72
CA GLN A 585 2.24 -1.56 21.18
C GLN A 585 1.45 -2.69 21.87
N LYS A 586 0.47 -3.30 21.18
CA LYS A 586 -0.30 -4.44 21.72
C LYS A 586 0.55 -5.69 21.96
N CYS A 587 1.75 -5.78 21.39
CA CYS A 587 2.68 -6.85 21.71
C CYS A 587 3.25 -6.76 23.14
N ALA A 588 2.97 -5.67 23.88
CA ALA A 588 3.22 -5.55 25.31
C ALA A 588 2.03 -5.98 26.20
N GLU A 589 0.85 -6.23 25.63
CA GLU A 589 -0.36 -6.61 26.39
C GLU A 589 -0.28 -8.06 26.88
N GLU A 590 -0.84 -8.32 28.07
CA GLU A 590 -0.88 -9.66 28.70
C GLU A 590 -1.51 -10.72 27.78
N ALA A 591 -2.51 -10.34 26.96
CA ALA A 591 -3.16 -11.24 26.00
C ALA A 591 -2.19 -11.81 24.93
N PHE A 592 -1.08 -11.13 24.66
CA PHE A 592 -0.02 -11.62 23.76
C PHE A 592 1.12 -12.27 24.56
N THR A 593 1.63 -11.61 25.61
CA THR A 593 2.79 -12.11 26.36
C THR A 593 2.50 -13.39 27.16
N ALA A 594 1.27 -13.58 27.64
CA ALA A 594 0.86 -14.80 28.35
C ALA A 594 0.96 -16.07 27.48
N GLN A 595 0.92 -15.93 26.15
CA GLN A 595 1.01 -17.08 25.23
C GLN A 595 2.39 -17.77 25.28
N PHE A 596 3.43 -17.04 25.69
CA PHE A 596 4.80 -17.56 25.77
C PHE A 596 5.05 -18.39 27.04
N ILE A 597 4.21 -18.23 28.07
CA ILE A 597 4.40 -18.86 29.38
C ILE A 597 4.20 -20.38 29.29
N GLY A 598 5.13 -21.13 29.89
CA GLY A 598 5.13 -22.60 29.86
C GLY A 598 5.66 -23.22 28.57
N LYS A 599 6.21 -22.42 27.64
CA LYS A 599 6.86 -22.91 26.41
C LYS A 599 8.38 -22.81 26.50
N SER A 600 9.07 -23.43 25.54
CA SER A 600 10.54 -23.42 25.40
C SER A 600 10.91 -23.07 23.96
N ALA A 601 11.97 -22.28 23.79
CA ALA A 601 12.50 -21.95 22.47
C ALA A 601 13.16 -23.17 21.77
N PRO A 602 13.20 -23.22 20.43
CA PRO A 602 12.67 -22.22 19.50
C PRO A 602 11.13 -22.22 19.41
N LEU A 603 10.56 -21.03 19.26
CA LEU A 603 9.12 -20.77 19.09
C LEU A 603 8.85 -20.27 17.68
N THR A 604 7.67 -20.61 17.13
CA THR A 604 7.22 -20.19 15.80
C THR A 604 5.90 -19.43 15.90
N LEU A 605 5.81 -18.26 15.26
CA LEU A 605 4.56 -17.51 15.16
C LEU A 605 3.55 -18.27 14.29
N GLY A 606 2.33 -18.42 14.78
CA GLY A 606 1.29 -19.28 14.18
C GLY A 606 1.26 -20.72 14.69
N GLU A 607 2.30 -21.20 15.39
CA GLU A 607 2.32 -22.54 16.01
C GLU A 607 2.12 -22.46 17.53
N GLY A 608 0.93 -21.99 17.92
CA GLY A 608 0.54 -21.84 19.32
C GLY A 608 1.11 -20.59 20.00
N ILE A 609 1.69 -19.66 19.24
CA ILE A 609 1.71 -18.22 19.53
C ILE A 609 0.94 -17.55 18.39
N ASP A 610 -0.23 -16.99 18.68
CA ASP A 610 -1.05 -16.28 17.70
C ASP A 610 -0.56 -14.83 17.56
N ALA A 611 -0.43 -14.37 16.31
CA ALA A 611 -0.03 -13.00 16.03
C ALA A 611 -1.10 -11.99 16.49
N VAL A 612 -0.67 -10.82 16.98
CA VAL A 612 -1.58 -9.69 17.20
C VAL A 612 -2.16 -9.26 15.85
N ALA A 613 -3.49 -9.17 15.79
CA ALA A 613 -4.21 -8.74 14.59
C ALA A 613 -3.70 -7.37 14.10
N SER A 614 -3.29 -7.32 12.83
CA SER A 614 -2.70 -6.14 12.17
C SER A 614 -1.35 -5.65 12.75
N ALA A 615 -0.67 -6.42 13.59
CA ALA A 615 0.67 -6.12 14.11
C ALA A 615 1.66 -7.30 13.96
N THR A 616 1.44 -8.15 12.96
CA THR A 616 2.18 -9.41 12.71
C THR A 616 3.70 -9.26 12.67
N ILE A 617 4.21 -8.14 12.16
CA ILE A 617 5.67 -7.88 12.09
C ILE A 617 6.26 -7.66 13.48
N THR A 618 5.61 -6.84 14.33
CA THR A 618 6.03 -6.66 15.73
C THR A 618 5.84 -7.95 16.54
N SER A 619 4.78 -8.74 16.26
CA SER A 619 4.61 -10.06 16.88
C SER A 619 5.74 -11.04 16.53
N GLN A 620 6.21 -11.04 15.28
CA GLN A 620 7.35 -11.86 14.86
C GLN A 620 8.64 -11.40 15.54
N ALA A 621 8.89 -10.09 15.60
CA ALA A 621 10.06 -9.53 16.27
C ALA A 621 10.15 -9.95 17.76
N VAL A 622 9.02 -10.08 18.47
CA VAL A 622 9.03 -10.62 19.85
C VAL A 622 9.45 -12.09 19.87
N VAL A 623 8.93 -12.92 18.96
CA VAL A 623 9.29 -14.34 18.85
C VAL A 623 10.78 -14.50 18.53
N ASP A 624 11.32 -13.69 17.61
CA ASP A 624 12.73 -13.71 17.22
C ASP A 624 13.64 -13.28 18.38
N ALA A 625 13.26 -12.22 19.10
CA ALA A 625 13.96 -11.77 20.30
C ALA A 625 14.01 -12.87 21.37
N VAL A 626 12.89 -13.56 21.63
CA VAL A 626 12.85 -14.70 22.56
C VAL A 626 13.78 -15.82 22.09
N ASN A 627 13.72 -16.20 20.82
CA ASN A 627 14.54 -17.28 20.27
C ASN A 627 16.05 -16.98 20.37
N SER A 628 16.45 -15.73 20.14
CA SER A 628 17.85 -15.28 20.23
C SER A 628 18.47 -15.53 21.61
N LEU A 629 17.66 -15.52 22.68
CA LEU A 629 18.10 -15.74 24.06
C LEU A 629 18.48 -17.19 24.39
N TYR A 630 18.18 -18.13 23.48
CA TYR A 630 18.47 -19.56 23.65
C TYR A 630 19.38 -20.13 22.56
N ALA A 631 19.87 -19.28 21.64
CA ALA A 631 20.91 -19.68 20.69
C ALA A 631 22.23 -19.98 21.43
N ALA A 632 22.77 -21.19 21.26
CA ALA A 632 23.98 -21.61 21.96
C ALA A 632 25.23 -20.89 21.41
N ALA A 633 26.04 -20.31 22.29
CA ALA A 633 27.29 -19.66 21.91
C ALA A 633 28.39 -20.70 21.60
N GLU A 634 28.94 -20.66 20.38
CA GLU A 634 30.10 -21.47 20.01
C GLU A 634 31.41 -20.92 20.62
N PRO A 635 32.37 -21.80 20.99
CA PRO A 635 33.61 -21.38 21.66
C PRO A 635 34.67 -20.86 20.68
N VAL A 636 35.39 -19.83 21.12
CA VAL A 636 36.56 -19.26 20.41
C VAL A 636 37.84 -20.00 20.83
N GLU A 637 38.63 -20.54 19.89
CA GLU A 637 40.03 -20.94 20.14
C GLU A 637 41.01 -20.65 18.99
N GLU A 638 42.22 -20.22 19.37
CA GLU A 638 43.46 -20.12 18.61
C GLU A 638 44.61 -20.21 19.66
N PRO A 639 45.86 -20.64 19.35
CA PRO A 639 46.30 -21.79 18.55
C PRO A 639 47.38 -22.68 19.25
N THR A 640 47.71 -23.86 18.67
CA THR A 640 48.90 -24.73 18.96
C THR A 640 48.91 -25.47 20.32
N GLU A 641 49.50 -26.67 20.53
CA GLU A 641 50.41 -27.55 19.74
C GLU A 641 50.18 -29.05 20.11
N ALA A 642 50.58 -29.99 19.24
CA ALA A 642 50.29 -31.45 19.35
C ALA A 642 51.17 -32.23 20.35
N PRO A 643 50.93 -33.55 20.56
CA PRO A 643 51.69 -34.52 19.74
C PRO A 643 51.03 -35.87 19.36
N ALA A 644 51.56 -36.45 18.27
CA ALA A 644 51.77 -37.89 18.01
C ALA A 644 50.59 -38.81 17.57
N ALA A 645 50.17 -38.62 16.31
CA ALA A 645 50.23 -39.60 15.22
C ALA A 645 49.71 -41.06 15.39
N THR A 646 48.73 -41.43 14.56
CA THR A 646 48.63 -42.74 13.88
C THR A 646 47.96 -42.52 12.51
N GLU A 647 48.63 -42.91 11.41
CA GLU A 647 48.14 -42.91 10.02
C GLU A 647 47.16 -44.09 9.79
N GLU A 648 46.18 -44.15 8.86
CA GLU A 648 45.73 -43.44 7.63
C GLU A 648 44.18 -43.72 7.50
N PRO A 649 43.37 -43.17 6.56
CA PRO A 649 43.70 -42.26 5.45
C PRO A 649 42.99 -40.89 5.53
N ALA A 650 43.25 -40.02 4.55
CA ALA A 650 42.83 -38.61 4.55
C ALA A 650 41.31 -38.39 4.49
N VAL A 651 40.79 -37.60 5.43
CA VAL A 651 39.52 -36.88 5.30
C VAL A 651 39.78 -35.64 4.43
N GLN A 652 38.99 -35.46 3.37
CA GLN A 652 38.99 -34.19 2.64
C GLN A 652 38.29 -33.15 3.53
N THR A 653 38.97 -32.06 3.86
CA THR A 653 38.32 -30.86 4.40
C THR A 653 37.40 -30.31 3.32
N ALA A 654 36.09 -30.36 3.54
CA ALA A 654 35.10 -29.85 2.58
C ALA A 654 35.36 -28.36 2.32
N GLU A 655 35.50 -28.01 1.05
CA GLU A 655 35.84 -26.67 0.61
C GLU A 655 34.57 -25.82 0.51
N VAL A 656 34.58 -24.63 1.14
CA VAL A 656 33.47 -23.69 1.03
C VAL A 656 33.60 -22.92 -0.28
N LYS A 657 32.58 -23.04 -1.13
CA LYS A 657 32.46 -22.37 -2.42
C LYS A 657 31.58 -21.14 -2.28
N THR A 658 32.01 -19.99 -2.80
CA THR A 658 31.27 -18.72 -2.68
C THR A 658 30.92 -18.16 -4.05
N ALA A 659 29.67 -17.76 -4.24
CA ALA A 659 29.18 -17.05 -5.44
C ALA A 659 28.32 -15.84 -5.05
N THR A 660 28.17 -14.89 -5.97
CA THR A 660 27.21 -13.78 -5.85
C THR A 660 26.23 -13.76 -7.02
N ALA A 661 25.03 -13.24 -6.78
CA ALA A 661 24.04 -12.96 -7.81
C ALA A 661 23.26 -11.69 -7.46
N ALA A 662 22.76 -10.97 -8.46
CA ALA A 662 21.94 -9.77 -8.26
C ALA A 662 20.53 -10.16 -7.81
N GLY A 663 20.09 -9.61 -6.68
CA GLY A 663 18.74 -9.81 -6.14
C GLY A 663 17.71 -8.79 -6.65
N TYR A 664 16.58 -8.69 -5.93
CA TYR A 664 15.41 -7.91 -6.39
C TYR A 664 15.71 -6.43 -6.66
N ASP A 665 16.46 -5.76 -5.77
CA ASP A 665 16.83 -4.35 -5.92
C ASP A 665 18.15 -4.15 -6.71
N GLY A 666 18.66 -5.20 -7.38
CA GLY A 666 19.96 -5.21 -8.06
C GLY A 666 21.18 -5.36 -7.13
N ASN A 667 20.98 -5.30 -5.81
CA ASN A 667 22.03 -5.55 -4.82
C ASN A 667 22.48 -7.02 -4.83
N GLU A 668 23.78 -7.26 -4.64
CA GLU A 668 24.34 -8.61 -4.57
C GLU A 668 23.85 -9.38 -3.34
N ILE A 669 23.48 -10.63 -3.57
CA ILE A 669 23.31 -11.70 -2.58
C ILE A 669 24.58 -12.54 -2.62
N THR A 670 25.14 -12.88 -1.46
CA THR A 670 26.30 -13.81 -1.39
C THR A 670 25.83 -15.17 -0.90
N VAL A 671 26.18 -16.25 -1.60
CA VAL A 671 25.92 -17.63 -1.17
C VAL A 671 27.22 -18.34 -0.88
N ASN A 672 27.26 -19.10 0.22
CA ASN A 672 28.37 -19.98 0.56
C ASN A 672 27.85 -21.42 0.65
N VAL A 673 28.42 -22.30 -0.17
CA VAL A 673 28.05 -23.71 -0.26
C VAL A 673 29.19 -24.58 0.24
N THR A 674 28.89 -25.53 1.13
CA THR A 674 29.76 -26.68 1.39
C THR A 674 29.16 -27.88 0.70
N ASP A 675 29.98 -28.70 0.03
CA ASP A 675 29.52 -29.97 -0.55
C ASP A 675 30.49 -31.13 -0.30
N GLU A 676 29.95 -32.35 -0.38
CA GLU A 676 30.72 -33.58 -0.44
C GLU A 676 30.38 -34.29 -1.75
N ASN A 677 31.37 -34.41 -2.65
CA ASN A 677 31.22 -34.99 -3.99
C ASN A 677 30.10 -34.35 -4.84
N GLY A 678 29.87 -33.04 -4.72
CA GLY A 678 28.79 -32.34 -5.44
C GLY A 678 27.40 -32.48 -4.82
N VAL A 679 27.28 -33.07 -3.63
CA VAL A 679 26.05 -33.05 -2.83
C VAL A 679 26.18 -31.98 -1.74
N ILE A 680 25.31 -30.98 -1.77
CA ILE A 680 25.33 -29.84 -0.84
C ILE A 680 25.13 -30.36 0.60
N THR A 681 26.08 -30.06 1.48
CA THR A 681 26.03 -30.40 2.91
C THR A 681 25.67 -29.20 3.79
N SER A 682 25.96 -27.97 3.34
CA SER A 682 25.43 -26.74 3.92
C SER A 682 25.34 -25.60 2.90
N LEU A 683 24.40 -24.68 3.14
CA LEU A 683 24.25 -23.43 2.41
C LEU A 683 24.06 -22.30 3.44
N THR A 684 24.82 -21.21 3.33
CA THR A 684 24.47 -19.94 3.97
C THR A 684 24.30 -18.86 2.91
N VAL A 685 23.39 -17.92 3.17
CA VAL A 685 23.04 -16.84 2.24
C VAL A 685 23.11 -15.53 3.01
N ASP A 686 23.93 -14.58 2.55
CA ASP A 686 23.87 -13.19 2.98
C ASP A 686 22.91 -12.43 2.06
N ALA A 687 21.70 -12.20 2.58
CA ALA A 687 20.65 -11.40 1.96
C ALA A 687 20.46 -10.05 2.69
N SER A 688 21.42 -9.60 3.51
CA SER A 688 21.30 -8.37 4.32
C SER A 688 21.03 -7.12 3.49
N THR A 689 21.50 -7.09 2.24
CA THR A 689 21.35 -6.03 1.24
C THR A 689 20.00 -6.03 0.51
N GLN A 690 19.16 -7.05 0.74
CA GLN A 690 17.88 -7.23 0.05
C GLN A 690 16.73 -6.49 0.74
N THR A 691 15.60 -6.37 0.04
CA THR A 691 14.36 -5.77 0.54
C THR A 691 13.99 -6.32 1.92
N ALA A 692 13.92 -5.45 2.92
CA ALA A 692 13.74 -5.83 4.32
C ALA A 692 12.44 -6.63 4.54
N GLY A 693 12.50 -7.72 5.30
CA GLY A 693 11.35 -8.59 5.59
C GLY A 693 10.81 -9.43 4.41
N LEU A 694 11.31 -9.23 3.18
CA LEU A 694 10.98 -10.08 2.02
C LEU A 694 12.20 -10.82 1.50
N GLY A 695 13.14 -10.12 0.85
CA GLY A 695 14.33 -10.76 0.27
C GLY A 695 15.28 -11.32 1.34
N GLN A 696 15.36 -10.67 2.50
CA GLN A 696 16.13 -11.15 3.66
C GLN A 696 15.74 -12.57 4.10
N LYS A 697 14.49 -13.00 3.88
CA LYS A 697 14.02 -14.36 4.18
C LYS A 697 14.75 -15.46 3.42
N CYS A 698 15.44 -15.14 2.32
CA CYS A 698 16.28 -16.09 1.62
C CYS A 698 17.57 -16.45 2.40
N ALA A 699 17.85 -15.79 3.53
CA ALA A 699 18.87 -16.18 4.50
C ALA A 699 18.35 -17.13 5.61
N GLU A 700 17.02 -17.31 5.74
CA GLU A 700 16.41 -18.13 6.80
C GLU A 700 16.58 -19.63 6.54
N GLU A 701 16.70 -20.42 7.63
CA GLU A 701 16.86 -21.87 7.57
C GLU A 701 15.71 -22.57 6.81
N ALA A 702 14.49 -22.03 6.88
CA ALA A 702 13.33 -22.53 6.14
C ALA A 702 13.50 -22.51 4.61
N PHE A 703 14.37 -21.65 4.08
CA PHE A 703 14.73 -21.63 2.67
C PHE A 703 16.06 -22.34 2.40
N THR A 704 17.11 -22.07 3.20
CA THR A 704 18.46 -22.60 2.93
C THR A 704 18.57 -24.11 3.17
N SER A 705 17.82 -24.67 4.13
CA SER A 705 17.80 -26.12 4.40
C SER A 705 17.28 -26.95 3.21
N GLN A 706 16.47 -26.35 2.32
CA GLN A 706 15.94 -27.04 1.15
C GLN A 706 17.04 -27.47 0.17
N PHE A 707 18.20 -26.80 0.17
CA PHE A 707 19.32 -27.09 -0.70
C PHE A 707 20.15 -28.29 -0.21
N VAL A 708 20.09 -28.61 1.08
CA VAL A 708 20.90 -29.67 1.70
C VAL A 708 20.48 -31.05 1.17
N GLY A 709 21.46 -31.88 0.81
CA GLY A 709 21.26 -33.20 0.23
C GLY A 709 20.94 -33.23 -1.27
N LYS A 710 20.97 -32.07 -1.96
CA LYS A 710 20.77 -31.97 -3.41
C LYS A 710 22.09 -31.71 -4.15
N SER A 711 22.04 -31.86 -5.47
CA SER A 711 23.15 -31.57 -6.40
C SER A 711 22.65 -30.67 -7.52
N ALA A 712 23.48 -29.71 -7.92
CA ALA A 712 23.18 -28.82 -9.04
C ALA A 712 23.27 -29.54 -10.41
N PRO A 713 22.60 -29.05 -11.46
CA PRO A 713 21.74 -27.87 -11.49
C PRO A 713 20.41 -28.06 -10.75
N LEU A 714 19.98 -27.01 -10.03
CA LEU A 714 18.73 -26.91 -9.29
C LEU A 714 17.76 -25.98 -10.01
N THR A 715 16.46 -26.27 -9.95
CA THR A 715 15.39 -25.43 -10.53
C THR A 715 14.47 -24.94 -9.41
N LEU A 716 14.17 -23.65 -9.38
CA LEU A 716 13.17 -23.09 -8.46
C LEU A 716 11.77 -23.62 -8.85
N GLY A 717 11.02 -24.12 -7.88
CA GLY A 717 9.75 -24.82 -8.08
C GLY A 717 9.87 -26.35 -8.29
N GLU A 718 11.08 -26.90 -8.50
CA GLU A 718 11.31 -28.35 -8.59
C GLU A 718 12.00 -28.88 -7.34
N GLY A 719 11.29 -28.78 -6.20
CA GLY A 719 11.77 -29.23 -4.90
C GLY A 719 12.74 -28.27 -4.21
N ILE A 720 12.90 -27.05 -4.73
CA ILE A 720 13.23 -25.83 -3.96
C ILE A 720 12.02 -24.92 -4.12
N ASP A 721 11.26 -24.70 -3.05
CA ASP A 721 10.10 -23.82 -3.05
C ASP A 721 10.56 -22.36 -2.86
N ALA A 722 10.04 -21.46 -3.69
CA ALA A 722 10.33 -20.03 -3.58
C ALA A 722 9.77 -19.45 -2.27
N VAL A 723 10.50 -18.51 -1.67
CA VAL A 723 9.96 -17.73 -0.56
C VAL A 723 8.79 -16.89 -1.06
N ALA A 724 7.65 -16.98 -0.37
CA ALA A 724 6.44 -16.24 -0.72
C ALA A 724 6.72 -14.73 -0.81
N SER A 725 6.39 -14.13 -1.96
CA SER A 725 6.65 -12.72 -2.31
C SER A 725 8.12 -12.30 -2.47
N ALA A 726 9.09 -13.23 -2.41
CA ALA A 726 10.52 -12.95 -2.63
C ALA A 726 11.12 -13.81 -3.77
N THR A 727 10.29 -14.22 -4.74
CA THR A 727 10.63 -15.17 -5.82
C THR A 727 11.88 -14.77 -6.63
N ILE A 728 12.13 -13.47 -6.85
CA ILE A 728 13.31 -13.00 -7.57
C ILE A 728 14.59 -13.22 -6.75
N THR A 729 14.57 -12.91 -5.45
CA THR A 729 15.69 -13.21 -4.54
C THR A 729 15.88 -14.72 -4.37
N SER A 730 14.81 -15.50 -4.32
CA SER A 730 14.90 -16.98 -4.29
C SER A 730 15.53 -17.56 -5.56
N GLN A 731 15.20 -17.01 -6.74
CA GLN A 731 15.81 -17.42 -8.01
C GLN A 731 17.31 -17.06 -8.03
N ALA A 732 17.67 -15.86 -7.61
CA ALA A 732 19.07 -15.43 -7.56
C ALA A 732 19.94 -16.31 -6.64
N VAL A 733 19.41 -16.84 -5.53
CA VAL A 733 20.11 -17.84 -4.71
C VAL A 733 20.31 -19.16 -5.48
N VAL A 734 19.29 -19.65 -6.19
CA VAL A 734 19.38 -20.86 -7.03
C VAL A 734 20.42 -20.68 -8.14
N ASP A 735 20.43 -19.52 -8.80
CA ASP A 735 21.38 -19.20 -9.88
C ASP A 735 22.82 -19.11 -9.34
N ALA A 736 23.02 -18.45 -8.19
CA ALA A 736 24.32 -18.38 -7.54
C ALA A 736 24.83 -19.78 -7.15
N VAL A 737 23.99 -20.64 -6.59
CA VAL A 737 24.35 -22.04 -6.27
C VAL A 737 24.69 -22.81 -7.55
N ASN A 738 23.91 -22.67 -8.61
CA ASN A 738 24.16 -23.35 -9.88
C ASN A 738 25.49 -22.93 -10.52
N SER A 739 25.86 -21.65 -10.43
CA SER A 739 27.12 -21.12 -10.97
C SER A 739 28.37 -21.81 -10.38
N LEU A 740 28.29 -22.32 -9.14
CA LEU A 740 29.38 -23.03 -8.45
C LEU A 740 29.64 -24.45 -8.97
N TYR A 741 28.73 -24.99 -9.79
CA TYR A 741 28.82 -26.33 -10.35
C TYR A 741 28.80 -26.35 -11.88
N ALA A 742 28.71 -25.18 -12.53
CA ALA A 742 28.91 -25.05 -13.96
C ALA A 742 30.36 -25.46 -14.31
N THR A 743 30.53 -26.68 -14.84
CA THR A 743 31.84 -27.14 -15.28
C THR A 743 32.29 -26.33 -16.49
N ALA A 744 33.44 -25.68 -16.39
CA ALA A 744 34.10 -25.10 -17.55
C ALA A 744 34.37 -26.20 -18.59
N GLU A 745 33.70 -26.13 -19.74
CA GLU A 745 33.81 -27.13 -20.79
C GLU A 745 35.21 -27.06 -21.41
N LEU A 746 36.09 -27.96 -20.95
CA LEU A 746 37.37 -28.20 -21.59
C LEU A 746 37.10 -28.83 -22.96
N VAL A 747 37.36 -28.05 -24.01
CA VAL A 747 37.26 -28.48 -25.40
C VAL A 747 38.11 -29.72 -25.65
N GLU A 748 37.49 -30.90 -25.70
CA GLU A 748 38.16 -32.10 -26.21
C GLU A 748 38.30 -32.00 -27.74
N GLU A 749 39.53 -32.10 -28.24
CA GLU A 749 39.78 -32.23 -29.68
C GLU A 749 39.26 -33.59 -30.21
N PRO A 750 38.36 -33.61 -31.21
CA PRO A 750 38.08 -34.84 -31.95
C PRO A 750 39.22 -35.14 -32.94
N THR A 751 39.68 -36.39 -32.93
CA THR A 751 40.83 -36.85 -33.72
C THR A 751 40.42 -37.35 -35.12
N GLU A 752 41.12 -36.86 -36.17
CA GLU A 752 40.99 -37.22 -37.62
C GLU A 752 39.62 -36.97 -38.30
N ALA A 753 39.46 -36.50 -39.56
CA ALA A 753 40.28 -35.85 -40.60
C ALA A 753 39.30 -35.52 -41.79
N PRO A 754 39.65 -34.80 -42.89
CA PRO A 754 40.83 -33.96 -43.19
C PRO A 754 40.51 -32.52 -43.71
N ALA A 755 41.51 -31.65 -43.64
CA ALA A 755 41.81 -30.51 -44.55
C ALA A 755 40.67 -29.57 -45.06
N ALA A 756 40.64 -28.35 -44.52
CA ALA A 756 41.03 -27.12 -45.25
C ALA A 756 41.27 -25.95 -44.28
N THR A 757 42.18 -25.04 -44.62
CA THR A 757 42.63 -23.94 -43.76
C THR A 757 41.77 -22.69 -43.96
N GLU A 758 41.16 -22.14 -42.90
CA GLU A 758 40.65 -20.77 -42.88
C GLU A 758 41.09 -20.01 -41.62
N ALA A 759 41.19 -18.68 -41.74
CA ALA A 759 41.80 -17.78 -40.77
C ALA A 759 40.83 -17.44 -39.61
N PRO A 760 41.33 -16.98 -38.44
CA PRO A 760 40.46 -16.72 -37.29
C PRO A 760 39.41 -15.64 -37.58
N ALA A 761 38.18 -15.90 -37.12
CA ALA A 761 37.09 -14.93 -37.11
C ALA A 761 37.50 -13.68 -36.33
N LYS A 762 37.01 -12.51 -36.78
CA LYS A 762 37.36 -11.23 -36.17
C LYS A 762 36.22 -10.78 -35.25
N ALA A 763 36.38 -10.99 -33.94
CA ALA A 763 35.50 -10.41 -32.94
C ALA A 763 35.43 -8.88 -33.07
N GLN A 764 34.21 -8.33 -33.06
CA GLN A 764 33.94 -6.90 -33.01
C GLN A 764 32.91 -6.63 -31.92
N SER A 765 33.10 -5.56 -31.14
CA SER A 765 32.18 -5.19 -30.04
C SER A 765 31.65 -3.76 -30.15
N LEU A 766 30.43 -3.56 -29.65
CA LEU A 766 29.74 -2.28 -29.58
C LEU A 766 28.97 -2.19 -28.27
N THR A 767 29.09 -1.07 -27.57
CA THR A 767 28.19 -0.73 -26.46
C THR A 767 26.96 -0.02 -27.02
N VAL A 768 25.78 -0.55 -26.72
CA VAL A 768 24.47 0.05 -27.06
C VAL A 768 23.69 0.38 -25.78
N LYS A 769 22.71 1.27 -25.92
CA LYS A 769 21.75 1.56 -24.85
C LYS A 769 20.56 0.62 -24.99
N GLY A 770 20.33 -0.23 -24.00
CA GLY A 770 19.14 -1.08 -23.91
C GLY A 770 18.03 -0.36 -23.15
N TRP A 771 17.40 -1.06 -22.20
CA TRP A 771 16.48 -0.47 -21.22
C TRP A 771 17.19 0.54 -20.29
N HIS A 772 18.45 0.27 -19.91
CA HIS A 772 19.30 1.22 -19.15
C HIS A 772 20.58 1.61 -19.93
N ASP A 773 21.57 2.20 -19.24
CA ASP A 773 22.85 2.62 -19.83
C ASP A 773 23.91 1.50 -19.81
N GLY A 774 24.05 0.80 -20.93
CA GLY A 774 25.25 0.03 -21.28
C GLY A 774 25.07 -1.48 -21.39
N VAL A 775 24.76 -1.93 -22.61
CA VAL A 775 24.83 -3.34 -23.03
C VAL A 775 26.00 -3.50 -23.99
N VAL A 776 26.95 -4.38 -23.68
CA VAL A 776 28.11 -4.63 -24.56
C VAL A 776 27.85 -5.88 -25.40
N VAL A 777 27.66 -5.68 -26.69
CA VAL A 777 27.43 -6.76 -27.66
C VAL A 777 28.74 -7.05 -28.38
N THR A 778 29.19 -8.30 -28.36
CA THR A 778 30.38 -8.79 -29.08
C THR A 778 29.98 -9.87 -30.08
N VAL A 779 30.33 -9.68 -31.34
CA VAL A 779 29.96 -10.56 -32.45
C VAL A 779 31.22 -11.10 -33.12
N GLU A 780 31.25 -12.39 -33.39
CA GLU A 780 32.21 -13.01 -34.32
C GLU A 780 31.50 -13.43 -35.61
N VAL A 781 32.15 -13.20 -36.75
CA VAL A 781 31.66 -13.61 -38.07
C VAL A 781 32.74 -14.35 -38.86
N ASP A 782 32.30 -15.30 -39.69
CA ASP A 782 33.15 -16.02 -40.65
C ASP A 782 33.46 -15.18 -41.91
N GLN A 783 34.18 -15.78 -42.87
CA GLN A 783 34.50 -15.12 -44.15
C GLN A 783 33.27 -14.83 -45.04
N ASN A 784 32.10 -15.40 -44.72
CA ASN A 784 30.85 -15.24 -45.44
C ASN A 784 29.87 -14.29 -44.71
N LEU A 785 30.30 -13.63 -43.63
CA LEU A 785 29.47 -12.79 -42.76
C LEU A 785 28.33 -13.57 -42.05
N VAL A 786 28.55 -14.85 -41.76
CA VAL A 786 27.70 -15.67 -40.89
C VAL A 786 28.19 -15.51 -39.45
N ILE A 787 27.26 -15.26 -38.52
CA ILE A 787 27.55 -15.11 -37.09
C ILE A 787 27.96 -16.47 -36.51
N THR A 788 29.19 -16.56 -36.01
CA THR A 788 29.77 -17.78 -35.42
C THR A 788 29.71 -17.77 -33.89
N ALA A 789 29.74 -16.58 -33.27
CA ALA A 789 29.55 -16.40 -31.84
C ALA A 789 28.90 -15.05 -31.55
N LEU A 790 28.12 -14.99 -30.47
CA LEU A 790 27.53 -13.77 -29.91
C LEU A 790 27.72 -13.81 -28.39
N THR A 791 28.21 -12.72 -27.81
CA THR A 791 28.23 -12.51 -26.37
C THR A 791 27.58 -11.18 -26.06
N VAL A 792 26.65 -11.17 -25.10
CA VAL A 792 25.95 -9.97 -24.63
C VAL A 792 26.23 -9.82 -23.15
N ASP A 793 26.97 -8.79 -22.79
CA ASP A 793 27.11 -8.34 -21.40
C ASP A 793 26.02 -7.29 -21.13
N ALA A 794 25.00 -7.71 -20.40
CA ALA A 794 23.89 -6.88 -19.95
C ALA A 794 23.91 -6.67 -18.42
N SER A 795 25.09 -6.75 -17.79
CA SER A 795 25.27 -6.51 -16.34
C SER A 795 24.90 -5.09 -15.90
N GLY A 796 24.87 -4.13 -16.83
CA GLY A 796 24.35 -2.77 -16.61
C GLY A 796 22.81 -2.64 -16.63
N GLU A 797 22.08 -3.75 -16.77
CA GLU A 797 20.62 -3.75 -16.89
C GLU A 797 19.92 -4.57 -15.81
N PHE A 798 18.70 -4.15 -15.46
CA PHE A 798 17.81 -4.93 -14.61
C PHE A 798 17.44 -6.25 -15.31
N TYR A 799 17.61 -7.39 -14.63
CA TYR A 799 17.55 -8.71 -15.28
C TYR A 799 16.23 -8.96 -16.03
N ALA A 800 15.09 -8.63 -15.41
CA ALA A 800 13.77 -8.85 -16.02
C ALA A 800 13.42 -7.89 -17.18
N LEU A 801 14.13 -6.76 -17.32
CA LEU A 801 13.85 -5.70 -18.31
C LEU A 801 14.95 -5.53 -19.36
N GLY A 802 16.07 -6.23 -19.21
CA GLY A 802 17.21 -6.18 -20.13
C GLY A 802 18.18 -7.36 -19.98
N GLY A 803 18.59 -7.67 -18.75
CA GLY A 803 19.66 -8.65 -18.48
C GLY A 803 19.46 -10.05 -19.07
N LYS A 804 18.21 -10.53 -19.21
CA LYS A 804 17.86 -11.76 -19.94
C LYS A 804 18.36 -11.81 -21.40
N CYS A 805 18.73 -10.69 -22.00
CA CYS A 805 19.36 -10.69 -23.33
C CYS A 805 20.81 -11.22 -23.30
N ALA A 806 21.39 -11.47 -22.12
CA ALA A 806 22.62 -12.24 -21.94
C ALA A 806 22.39 -13.77 -21.97
N ASP A 807 21.16 -14.24 -21.76
CA ASP A 807 20.84 -15.67 -21.66
C ASP A 807 21.11 -16.42 -22.97
N GLU A 808 21.50 -17.70 -22.86
CA GLU A 808 21.72 -18.58 -24.01
C GLU A 808 20.46 -18.71 -24.89
N ALA A 809 19.27 -18.72 -24.29
CA ALA A 809 17.99 -18.80 -24.99
C ALA A 809 17.72 -17.63 -25.96
N PHE A 810 18.36 -16.47 -25.74
CA PHE A 810 18.30 -15.34 -26.67
C PHE A 810 19.53 -15.31 -27.59
N THR A 811 20.73 -15.44 -27.04
CA THR A 811 21.98 -15.30 -27.80
C THR A 811 22.20 -16.42 -28.84
N SER A 812 21.77 -17.65 -28.55
CA SER A 812 21.87 -18.78 -29.48
C SER A 812 21.07 -18.59 -30.78
N GLN A 813 20.01 -17.77 -30.76
CA GLN A 813 19.17 -17.52 -31.94
C GLN A 813 19.95 -16.84 -33.08
N PHE A 814 21.02 -16.12 -32.77
CA PHE A 814 21.82 -15.39 -33.76
C PHE A 814 22.81 -16.27 -34.52
N ILE A 815 23.20 -17.41 -33.94
CA ILE A 815 24.27 -18.27 -34.47
C ILE A 815 23.83 -18.92 -35.78
N GLY A 816 24.72 -18.89 -36.78
CA GLY A 816 24.45 -19.44 -38.11
C GLY A 816 23.57 -18.54 -39.01
N LYS A 817 23.18 -17.34 -38.56
CA LYS A 817 22.46 -16.35 -39.37
C LYS A 817 23.42 -15.28 -39.93
N SER A 818 22.99 -14.57 -40.96
CA SER A 818 23.70 -13.43 -41.55
C SER A 818 22.87 -12.16 -41.43
N ALA A 819 23.50 -11.05 -41.06
CA ALA A 819 22.84 -9.75 -40.99
C ALA A 819 22.44 -9.21 -42.39
N PRO A 820 21.40 -8.36 -42.50
CA PRO A 820 20.58 -7.82 -41.42
C PRO A 820 19.49 -8.80 -40.92
N LEU A 821 19.31 -8.84 -39.61
CA LEU A 821 18.29 -9.60 -38.89
C LEU A 821 17.18 -8.66 -38.39
N THR A 822 15.96 -9.17 -38.29
CA THR A 822 14.78 -8.40 -37.82
C THR A 822 14.19 -9.04 -36.57
N LEU A 823 13.99 -8.23 -35.51
CA LEU A 823 13.32 -8.69 -34.30
C LEU A 823 11.84 -9.03 -34.58
N GLY A 824 11.35 -10.13 -34.04
CA GLY A 824 10.01 -10.68 -34.30
C GLY A 824 9.85 -11.38 -35.66
N VAL A 825 10.94 -11.61 -36.41
CA VAL A 825 10.94 -12.35 -37.68
C VAL A 825 12.11 -13.33 -37.74
N ASP A 826 13.33 -12.83 -37.54
CA ASP A 826 14.56 -13.63 -37.56
C ASP A 826 15.02 -14.02 -36.15
N ILE A 827 14.72 -13.19 -35.16
CA ILE A 827 15.06 -13.35 -33.74
C ILE A 827 13.80 -13.04 -32.93
N ASP A 828 13.40 -13.90 -32.01
CA ASP A 828 12.28 -13.67 -31.10
C ASP A 828 12.71 -12.72 -29.97
N ALA A 829 11.84 -11.76 -29.63
CA ALA A 829 12.11 -10.83 -28.55
C ALA A 829 11.98 -11.49 -27.17
N VAL A 830 12.84 -11.09 -26.24
CA VAL A 830 12.70 -11.50 -24.84
C VAL A 830 11.49 -10.78 -24.22
N THR A 831 10.52 -11.55 -23.73
CA THR A 831 9.33 -11.02 -23.03
C THR A 831 9.76 -10.17 -21.82
N GLY A 832 9.37 -8.89 -21.84
CA GLY A 832 9.75 -7.89 -20.81
C GLY A 832 10.99 -7.05 -21.16
N ALA A 833 11.85 -7.52 -22.07
CA ALA A 833 13.12 -6.87 -22.41
C ALA A 833 13.21 -6.44 -23.90
N THR A 834 12.08 -6.13 -24.53
CA THR A 834 11.98 -5.85 -25.98
C THR A 834 12.86 -4.69 -26.45
N LEU A 835 13.07 -3.66 -25.63
CA LEU A 835 13.98 -2.54 -25.92
C LEU A 835 15.44 -3.02 -26.04
N THR A 836 15.91 -3.81 -25.08
CA THR A 836 17.23 -4.43 -25.13
C THR A 836 17.33 -5.44 -26.27
N SER A 837 16.33 -6.28 -26.49
CA SER A 837 16.33 -7.23 -27.61
C SER A 837 16.50 -6.52 -28.96
N GLN A 838 15.83 -5.38 -29.15
CA GLN A 838 16.00 -4.55 -30.35
C GLN A 838 17.40 -3.93 -30.40
N ALA A 839 17.92 -3.40 -29.29
CA ALA A 839 19.26 -2.82 -29.22
C ALA A 839 20.35 -3.85 -29.56
N VAL A 840 20.23 -5.11 -29.12
CA VAL A 840 21.15 -6.20 -29.46
C VAL A 840 21.05 -6.56 -30.95
N VAL A 841 19.84 -6.69 -31.51
CA VAL A 841 19.66 -6.93 -32.96
C VAL A 841 20.28 -5.81 -33.79
N ASP A 842 20.08 -4.55 -33.40
CA ASP A 842 20.66 -3.40 -34.08
C ASP A 842 22.19 -3.34 -33.95
N ALA A 843 22.73 -3.70 -32.78
CA ALA A 843 24.17 -3.82 -32.56
C ALA A 843 24.79 -4.90 -33.47
N VAL A 844 24.19 -6.08 -33.54
CA VAL A 844 24.62 -7.17 -34.43
C VAL A 844 24.57 -6.72 -35.89
N ASN A 845 23.48 -6.08 -36.30
CA ASN A 845 23.30 -5.51 -37.64
C ASN A 845 24.27 -4.36 -37.96
N GLN A 846 24.90 -3.75 -36.97
CA GLN A 846 25.93 -2.73 -37.13
C GLN A 846 27.34 -3.34 -37.15
N LEU A 847 27.59 -4.39 -36.36
CA LEU A 847 28.87 -5.06 -36.22
C LEU A 847 29.18 -6.07 -37.35
N ALA A 848 28.16 -6.59 -38.01
CA ALA A 848 28.27 -7.52 -39.14
C ALA A 848 28.32 -6.83 -40.54
N LYS A 849 28.57 -5.51 -40.57
CA LYS A 849 28.77 -4.70 -41.79
C LYS A 849 30.25 -4.43 -42.08
#